data_AF-A0A7Z0WT11-F1
#
_entry.id   AF-A0A7Z0WT11-F1
#
_cell.length_a   1.000
_cell.length_b   1.000
_cell.length_c   1.000
_cell.angle_alpha   90.00
_cell.angle_beta   90.00
_cell.angle_gamma   90.00
#
_symmetry.space_group_name_H-M   'P 1'
#
loop_
_entity.id
_entity.type
_entity.pdbx_description
1 polymer ?
#
loop_
_entity_poly.entity_id
_entity_poly.type
_entity_poly.pdbx_seq_one_letter_code
_entity_poly.pdbx_strand_id
1 'polypeptide(L)'
;MTLSRLAGAGIALVLAVATVSAPPGATADPAPSTSCAAEADGYRLVRLLDLPTAANWLDQTPPYTFEDTTVLNGGADRFGYCLELTTDEGTNWVWTSMEALGADVDDLGLPTRMERSRHQFVDDLTVASNVPGVTTVDGGAGWVELWPNRSDATGSGQIPGASETAHDADDAVLWANGYGSFQVHAFADAGDARGPRTADTATATPVLSVNGFTAPGPQTMDVGIGAAPGANTDWTAAKNAADHTGRRLAFYARPSLVRVDTAPTSRQVVPRPGRTATTVRVPVSGVATDPDVTAVELRTTREGRRTVQRATVSPARPRFSFTATLPVALTSTDLDLVALTSDGARHRISRAVDVVAGDVIVVQGQSNAQAGKQPNATTSEADRSRWVRTFGTSNNNRPELAAAIGGWTYATGDNIQRVAAVGQWAIRMGQLMSARLRVPIAIVNGARGGQPISYFARNDNDPTDGSTSYGMLLSRLTRAGLAGPDAIDVMLWYQGEADRDRAGVHVAGFTELVADWRRDLGATLPVYVHQVRSSPCLESDPVALRDAQRRLPEIIGNLRLQSTTGLNGHDGCHFDYVDGYRTLGEQNAALLLDDLYRPGAPRLAPPNPRQAHRVDDAPNQLVVELHSPSSPLTVEDGANADFRVPGAVVESVRWQRGRGLVVTLDRPVPADATVAYVAHRHAGPRVIDALGIGLLAFQLPVDQKHGRTA
;
A
#
# COMPACT_ATOMS: atom_id res chain seq x y z
N MET A 1 9.27 1.05 80.02
CA MET A 1 7.85 0.95 79.64
C MET A 1 7.75 0.35 78.25
N THR A 2 7.43 -0.95 78.22
CA THR A 2 6.58 -1.65 77.24
C THR A 2 6.64 -1.24 75.76
N LEU A 3 7.46 -1.99 75.00
CA LEU A 3 7.15 -2.40 73.62
C LEU A 3 6.27 -3.66 73.68
N SER A 4 5.12 -3.61 73.01
CA SER A 4 4.19 -4.74 72.88
C SER A 4 4.39 -5.48 71.56
N ARG A 5 4.36 -6.81 71.67
CA ARG A 5 4.50 -7.88 70.68
C ARG A 5 3.28 -8.01 69.75
N LEU A 6 3.48 -8.68 68.60
CA LEU A 6 2.75 -9.89 68.11
C LEU A 6 3.33 -10.23 66.72
N ALA A 7 4.26 -11.20 66.63
CA ALA A 7 4.03 -12.65 66.42
C ALA A 7 3.47 -12.99 65.04
N GLY A 8 4.33 -13.57 64.19
CA GLY A 8 4.01 -14.03 62.85
C GLY A 8 3.31 -15.39 62.82
N ALA A 9 2.55 -15.60 61.75
CA ALA A 9 2.04 -16.90 61.34
C ALA A 9 2.43 -17.11 59.86
N GLY A 10 3.37 -18.04 59.64
CA GLY A 10 3.67 -18.57 58.32
C GLY A 10 2.69 -19.69 58.00
N ILE A 11 1.98 -19.57 56.87
CA ILE A 11 1.15 -20.64 56.32
C ILE A 11 2.02 -21.42 55.33
N ALA A 12 2.36 -22.66 55.69
CA ALA A 12 2.97 -23.62 54.80
C ALA A 12 1.87 -24.26 53.92
N LEU A 13 1.92 -24.02 52.61
CA LEU A 13 1.05 -24.69 51.64
C LEU A 13 1.69 -26.04 51.27
N VAL A 14 1.10 -27.14 51.75
CA VAL A 14 1.47 -28.50 51.38
C VAL A 14 0.93 -28.79 49.97
N LEU A 15 1.81 -28.88 48.97
CA LEU A 15 1.44 -29.44 47.67
C LEU A 15 1.37 -30.97 47.81
N ALA A 16 0.16 -31.51 47.79
CA ALA A 16 -0.07 -32.93 47.56
C ALA A 16 0.15 -33.23 46.06
N VAL A 17 1.20 -33.99 45.75
CA VAL A 17 1.43 -34.53 44.40
C VAL A 17 0.48 -35.71 44.22
N ALA A 18 -0.67 -35.48 43.56
CA ALA A 18 -1.50 -36.55 43.04
C ALA A 18 -0.87 -37.04 41.73
N THR A 19 -0.30 -38.24 41.74
CA THR A 19 0.07 -38.96 40.52
C THR A 19 -1.20 -39.40 39.81
N VAL A 20 -1.67 -38.59 38.86
CA VAL A 20 -2.71 -39.01 37.91
C VAL A 20 -2.03 -39.93 36.89
N SER A 21 -2.29 -41.23 37.01
CA SER A 21 -1.96 -42.20 35.97
C SER A 21 -2.74 -41.84 34.70
N ALA A 22 -2.02 -41.47 33.64
CA ALA A 22 -2.59 -41.27 32.32
C ALA A 22 -3.31 -42.57 31.86
N PRO A 23 -4.53 -42.49 31.32
CA PRO A 23 -5.16 -43.65 30.71
C PRO A 23 -4.34 -44.12 29.49
N PRO A 24 -4.37 -45.41 29.15
CA PRO A 24 -3.67 -45.94 27.98
C PRO A 24 -4.14 -45.22 26.73
N GLY A 25 -3.19 -44.90 25.84
CA GLY A 25 -3.38 -44.07 24.65
C GLY A 25 -4.66 -44.39 23.88
N ALA A 26 -5.54 -43.39 23.80
CA ALA A 26 -6.50 -43.30 22.72
C ALA A 26 -5.68 -43.20 21.43
N THR A 27 -5.68 -44.25 20.63
CA THR A 27 -5.24 -44.19 19.24
C THR A 27 -6.12 -43.15 18.56
N ALA A 28 -5.55 -42.01 18.16
CA ALA A 28 -6.25 -41.05 17.32
C ALA A 28 -6.80 -41.79 16.09
N ASP A 29 -8.07 -41.56 15.76
CA ASP A 29 -8.64 -42.10 14.52
C ASP A 29 -7.73 -41.71 13.35
N PRO A 30 -7.46 -42.62 12.40
CA PRO A 30 -6.63 -42.31 11.26
C PRO A 30 -7.25 -41.14 10.48
N ALA A 31 -6.41 -40.17 10.11
CA ALA A 31 -6.85 -39.03 9.32
C ALA A 31 -7.59 -39.50 8.05
N PRO A 32 -8.73 -38.88 7.70
CA PRO A 32 -9.46 -39.23 6.49
C PRO A 32 -8.57 -39.19 5.25
N SER A 33 -8.64 -40.22 4.40
CA SER A 33 -7.96 -40.24 3.11
C SER A 33 -8.69 -39.39 2.08
N THR A 34 -7.94 -38.69 1.23
CA THR A 34 -8.45 -37.87 0.12
C THR A 34 -7.86 -38.34 -1.21
N SER A 35 -8.46 -37.91 -2.32
CA SER A 35 -7.94 -38.21 -3.67
C SER A 35 -6.56 -37.59 -3.93
N CYS A 36 -6.16 -36.54 -3.19
CA CYS A 36 -4.85 -35.87 -3.32
C CYS A 36 -3.77 -36.43 -2.38
N ALA A 37 -3.95 -37.64 -1.81
CA ALA A 37 -3.05 -38.17 -0.79
C ALA A 37 -1.60 -38.34 -1.28
N ALA A 38 -1.39 -38.56 -2.58
CA ALA A 38 -0.05 -38.68 -3.16
C ALA A 38 0.64 -37.31 -3.26
N GLU A 39 -0.10 -36.27 -3.63
CA GLU A 39 0.38 -34.90 -3.79
C GLU A 39 0.60 -34.22 -2.44
N ALA A 40 -0.13 -34.64 -1.41
CA ALA A 40 -0.02 -34.17 -0.04
C ALA A 40 1.15 -34.81 0.75
N ASP A 41 2.09 -35.51 0.08
CA ASP A 41 3.23 -36.11 0.77
C ASP A 41 4.06 -35.07 1.55
N GLY A 42 4.41 -35.41 2.78
CA GLY A 42 5.03 -34.50 3.74
C GLY A 42 4.09 -33.46 4.39
N TYR A 43 2.83 -33.36 3.97
CA TYR A 43 1.82 -32.51 4.61
C TYR A 43 1.01 -33.29 5.66
N ARG A 44 0.39 -32.56 6.59
CA ARG A 44 -0.57 -33.08 7.56
C ARG A 44 -1.93 -32.47 7.29
N LEU A 45 -2.97 -33.30 7.31
CA LEU A 45 -4.35 -32.84 7.23
C LEU A 45 -4.67 -32.03 8.49
N VAL A 46 -5.15 -30.81 8.32
CA VAL A 46 -5.50 -29.88 9.40
C VAL A 46 -7.01 -29.84 9.57
N ARG A 47 -7.76 -29.68 8.47
CA ARG A 47 -9.22 -29.59 8.47
C ARG A 47 -9.80 -30.34 7.28
N LEU A 48 -10.99 -30.90 7.43
CA LEU A 48 -11.80 -31.42 6.34
C LEU A 48 -13.19 -30.79 6.41
N LEU A 49 -13.71 -30.36 5.26
CA LEU A 49 -15.04 -29.79 5.14
C LEU A 49 -15.81 -30.52 4.05
N ASP A 50 -16.94 -31.12 4.42
CA ASP A 50 -17.95 -31.57 3.46
C ASP A 50 -18.77 -30.34 3.05
N LEU A 51 -18.61 -29.90 1.80
CA LEU A 51 -19.25 -28.68 1.31
C LEU A 51 -20.74 -28.96 1.04
N PRO A 52 -21.68 -28.24 1.69
CA PRO A 52 -23.09 -28.38 1.41
C PRO A 52 -23.45 -27.79 0.04
N THR A 53 -24.70 -27.98 -0.39
CA THR A 53 -25.21 -27.30 -1.60
C THR A 53 -25.35 -25.80 -1.38
N ALA A 54 -25.67 -25.38 -0.16
CA ALA A 54 -25.83 -23.98 0.23
C ALA A 54 -25.24 -23.78 1.63
N ALA A 55 -24.62 -22.63 1.85
CA ALA A 55 -24.05 -22.25 3.14
C ALA A 55 -24.28 -20.77 3.43
N ASN A 56 -24.24 -20.42 4.72
CA ASN A 56 -24.18 -19.05 5.19
C ASN A 56 -23.34 -19.03 6.48
N TRP A 57 -22.02 -19.01 6.29
CA TRP A 57 -21.07 -19.03 7.39
C TRP A 57 -20.50 -17.66 7.70
N LEU A 58 -21.15 -16.57 7.29
CA LEU A 58 -20.69 -15.22 7.65
C LEU A 58 -20.55 -15.10 9.17
N ASP A 59 -19.37 -14.69 9.62
CA ASP A 59 -18.97 -14.57 11.04
C ASP A 59 -18.98 -15.87 11.86
N GLN A 60 -19.16 -17.02 11.20
CA GLN A 60 -19.25 -18.35 11.81
C GLN A 60 -18.04 -19.21 11.41
N THR A 61 -17.73 -20.21 12.24
CA THR A 61 -16.78 -21.26 11.88
C THR A 61 -17.49 -22.28 10.99
N PRO A 62 -16.95 -22.62 9.81
CA PRO A 62 -17.49 -23.69 8.98
C PRO A 62 -17.56 -25.03 9.75
N PRO A 63 -18.54 -25.90 9.46
CA PRO A 63 -18.73 -27.17 10.15
C PRO A 63 -17.72 -28.22 9.66
N TYR A 64 -16.46 -28.09 10.07
CA TYR A 64 -15.40 -29.04 9.73
C TYR A 64 -15.73 -30.44 10.30
N THR A 65 -15.63 -31.47 9.45
CA THR A 65 -15.85 -32.87 9.82
C THR A 65 -14.62 -33.53 10.43
N PHE A 66 -13.46 -32.91 10.23
CA PHE A 66 -12.20 -33.25 10.89
C PHE A 66 -11.44 -31.96 11.20
N GLU A 67 -10.79 -31.90 12.36
CA GLU A 67 -9.89 -30.82 12.73
C GLU A 67 -8.75 -31.33 13.64
N ASP A 68 -7.50 -31.12 13.22
CA ASP A 68 -6.29 -31.30 14.02
C ASP A 68 -5.36 -30.10 13.82
N THR A 69 -5.43 -29.16 14.74
CA THR A 69 -4.61 -27.93 14.69
C THR A 69 -3.22 -28.11 15.30
N THR A 70 -2.91 -29.29 15.86
CA THR A 70 -1.65 -29.50 16.57
C THR A 70 -0.42 -29.39 15.66
N VAL A 71 -0.59 -29.65 14.36
CA VAL A 71 0.44 -29.46 13.34
C VAL A 71 0.94 -28.01 13.26
N LEU A 72 0.09 -27.03 13.59
CA LEU A 72 0.46 -25.61 13.55
C LEU A 72 1.25 -25.16 14.79
N ASN A 73 1.29 -25.95 15.87
CA ASN A 73 2.00 -25.60 17.11
C ASN A 73 3.51 -25.39 16.89
N GLY A 74 4.09 -26.05 15.87
CA GLY A 74 5.49 -25.89 15.47
C GLY A 74 5.72 -24.87 14.34
N GLY A 75 4.64 -24.27 13.82
CA GLY A 75 4.64 -23.47 12.60
C GLY A 75 4.54 -24.33 11.33
N ALA A 76 4.00 -23.74 10.28
CA ALA A 76 3.93 -24.32 8.95
C ALA A 76 4.67 -23.45 7.95
N ASP A 77 5.36 -24.07 7.00
CA ASP A 77 6.03 -23.33 5.92
C ASP A 77 5.20 -23.26 4.63
N ARG A 78 4.26 -24.20 4.44
CA ARG A 78 3.35 -24.25 3.30
C ARG A 78 1.94 -24.67 3.72
N PHE A 79 0.96 -24.13 3.03
CA PHE A 79 -0.44 -24.55 3.07
C PHE A 79 -0.81 -25.29 1.79
N GLY A 80 -1.67 -26.29 1.91
CA GLY A 80 -2.15 -27.12 0.82
C GLY A 80 -3.66 -27.31 0.88
N TYR A 81 -4.27 -27.47 -0.30
CA TYR A 81 -5.71 -27.58 -0.46
C TYR A 81 -6.01 -28.70 -1.46
N CYS A 82 -6.90 -29.60 -1.08
CA CYS A 82 -7.46 -30.61 -1.98
C CYS A 82 -8.96 -30.37 -2.10
N LEU A 83 -9.43 -30.03 -3.31
CA LEU A 83 -10.85 -29.96 -3.62
C LEU A 83 -11.25 -31.20 -4.42
N GLU A 84 -12.26 -31.92 -3.95
CA GLU A 84 -12.84 -33.10 -4.59
C GLU A 84 -14.31 -32.82 -4.95
N LEU A 85 -14.66 -33.01 -6.22
CA LEU A 85 -16.01 -32.87 -6.75
C LEU A 85 -16.44 -34.19 -7.39
N THR A 86 -17.38 -34.88 -6.77
CA THR A 86 -17.90 -36.18 -7.22
C THR A 86 -19.18 -36.00 -8.00
N THR A 87 -19.31 -36.71 -9.11
CA THR A 87 -20.52 -36.90 -9.91
C THR A 87 -20.76 -38.39 -10.10
N ASP A 88 -21.81 -38.76 -10.85
CA ASP A 88 -22.05 -40.15 -11.22
C ASP A 88 -20.94 -40.73 -12.11
N GLU A 89 -20.15 -39.88 -12.78
CA GLU A 89 -19.04 -40.28 -13.66
C GLU A 89 -17.72 -40.53 -12.90
N GLY A 90 -17.63 -40.11 -11.64
CA GLY A 90 -16.45 -40.24 -10.81
C GLY A 90 -16.09 -38.97 -10.04
N THR A 91 -14.92 -38.98 -9.41
CA THR A 91 -14.39 -37.86 -8.61
C THR A 91 -13.31 -37.11 -9.38
N ASN A 92 -13.59 -35.83 -9.63
CA ASN A 92 -12.60 -34.86 -10.08
C ASN A 92 -11.91 -34.25 -8.86
N TRP A 93 -10.60 -34.05 -8.92
CA TRP A 93 -9.83 -33.47 -7.83
C TRP A 93 -8.75 -32.52 -8.33
N VAL A 94 -8.41 -31.54 -7.48
CA VAL A 94 -7.25 -30.68 -7.65
C VAL A 94 -6.54 -30.51 -6.32
N TRP A 95 -5.22 -30.66 -6.37
CA TRP A 95 -4.29 -30.28 -5.33
C TRP A 95 -3.67 -28.94 -5.70
N THR A 96 -3.62 -28.02 -4.74
CA THR A 96 -2.72 -26.86 -4.81
C THR A 96 -2.04 -26.63 -3.48
N SER A 97 -0.78 -26.19 -3.51
CA SER A 97 -0.06 -25.75 -2.30
C SER A 97 0.85 -24.56 -2.58
N MET A 98 1.07 -23.72 -1.58
CA MET A 98 1.82 -22.47 -1.68
C MET A 98 2.51 -22.13 -0.37
N GLU A 99 3.31 -21.06 -0.34
CA GLU A 99 3.81 -20.49 0.92
C GLU A 99 2.67 -20.24 1.93
N ALA A 100 2.94 -20.43 3.22
CA ALA A 100 1.93 -20.19 4.25
C ALA A 100 1.50 -18.71 4.27
N LEU A 101 0.18 -18.47 4.23
CA LEU A 101 -0.43 -17.12 4.17
C LEU A 101 -0.60 -16.46 5.55
N GLY A 102 -0.05 -17.10 6.58
CA GLY A 102 -0.13 -16.74 7.97
C GLY A 102 0.33 -17.89 8.87
N ALA A 103 0.18 -17.73 10.17
CA ALA A 103 0.64 -18.70 11.17
C ALA A 103 -0.51 -19.41 11.89
N ASP A 104 -1.73 -18.88 11.78
CA ASP A 104 -2.89 -19.37 12.51
C ASP A 104 -3.76 -20.27 11.64
N VAL A 105 -4.50 -21.18 12.28
CA VAL A 105 -5.46 -22.07 11.59
C VAL A 105 -6.53 -21.30 10.81
N ASP A 106 -6.81 -20.07 11.25
CA ASP A 106 -7.75 -19.17 10.61
C ASP A 106 -7.24 -18.60 9.28
N ASP A 107 -5.93 -18.58 9.06
CA ASP A 107 -5.30 -18.16 7.81
C ASP A 107 -5.30 -19.28 6.75
N LEU A 108 -5.62 -20.51 7.17
CA LEU A 108 -5.71 -21.68 6.29
C LEU A 108 -7.16 -21.93 5.82
N GLY A 109 -8.16 -21.71 6.67
CA GLY A 109 -9.56 -22.07 6.38
C GLY A 109 -10.29 -21.12 5.42
N LEU A 110 -11.58 -21.37 5.17
CA LEU A 110 -12.44 -20.43 4.45
C LEU A 110 -12.55 -19.10 5.23
N PRO A 111 -12.33 -17.94 4.60
CA PRO A 111 -12.39 -16.64 5.24
C PRO A 111 -13.85 -16.21 5.46
N THR A 112 -14.37 -16.46 6.66
CA THR A 112 -15.73 -16.08 7.04
C THR A 112 -15.84 -14.71 7.70
N ARG A 113 -14.71 -14.05 7.93
CA ARG A 113 -14.57 -12.72 8.56
C ARG A 113 -13.56 -11.87 7.80
N MET A 114 -13.72 -10.55 7.83
CA MET A 114 -12.96 -9.64 6.97
C MET A 114 -11.47 -9.63 7.31
N GLU A 115 -11.12 -9.84 8.58
CA GLU A 115 -9.75 -9.91 9.12
C GLU A 115 -8.95 -11.08 8.50
N ARG A 116 -9.66 -12.08 7.95
CA ARG A 116 -9.07 -13.25 7.30
C ARG A 116 -8.91 -13.09 5.80
N SER A 117 -9.24 -11.91 5.25
CA SER A 117 -9.16 -11.70 3.81
C SER A 117 -7.70 -11.73 3.33
N ARG A 118 -7.47 -12.30 2.15
CA ARG A 118 -6.22 -12.28 1.40
C ARG A 118 -6.54 -11.95 -0.05
N HIS A 119 -5.82 -10.97 -0.57
CA HIS A 119 -5.92 -10.55 -1.96
C HIS A 119 -4.53 -10.13 -2.43
N GLN A 120 -3.75 -11.14 -2.83
CA GLN A 120 -2.31 -10.99 -3.00
C GLN A 120 -1.70 -12.07 -3.89
N PHE A 121 -0.47 -11.82 -4.33
CA PHE A 121 0.39 -12.83 -4.93
C PHE A 121 0.72 -13.93 -3.93
N VAL A 122 0.89 -15.14 -4.46
CA VAL A 122 1.46 -16.29 -3.75
C VAL A 122 2.59 -16.88 -4.57
N ASP A 123 3.68 -17.26 -3.89
CA ASP A 123 4.83 -17.91 -4.50
C ASP A 123 4.99 -19.35 -4.00
N ASP A 124 5.91 -20.09 -4.63
CA ASP A 124 6.08 -21.52 -4.38
C ASP A 124 4.77 -22.28 -4.62
N LEU A 125 4.06 -21.96 -5.70
CA LEU A 125 2.80 -22.61 -6.05
C LEU A 125 3.07 -23.99 -6.66
N THR A 126 2.38 -25.02 -6.20
CA THR A 126 2.33 -26.37 -6.80
C THR A 126 0.88 -26.67 -7.13
N VAL A 127 0.59 -27.18 -8.34
CA VAL A 127 -0.76 -27.56 -8.79
C VAL A 127 -0.70 -28.91 -9.48
N ALA A 128 -1.60 -29.82 -9.09
CA ALA A 128 -1.82 -31.10 -9.75
C ALA A 128 -3.31 -31.43 -9.78
N SER A 129 -3.81 -32.06 -10.85
CA SER A 129 -5.23 -32.38 -10.99
C SER A 129 -5.43 -33.52 -11.98
N ASN A 130 -6.53 -34.26 -11.83
CA ASN A 130 -7.02 -35.19 -12.85
C ASN A 130 -7.98 -34.54 -13.87
N VAL A 131 -8.31 -33.26 -13.71
CA VAL A 131 -9.22 -32.52 -14.61
C VAL A 131 -8.43 -31.98 -15.81
N PRO A 132 -8.82 -32.33 -17.05
CA PRO A 132 -8.18 -31.79 -18.25
C PRO A 132 -8.27 -30.27 -18.32
N GLY A 133 -7.17 -29.60 -18.69
CA GLY A 133 -7.11 -28.14 -18.83
C GLY A 133 -6.65 -27.40 -17.57
N VAL A 134 -6.52 -28.06 -16.43
CA VAL A 134 -5.85 -27.49 -15.25
C VAL A 134 -4.34 -27.55 -15.46
N THR A 135 -3.69 -26.38 -15.45
CA THR A 135 -2.24 -26.27 -15.62
C THR A 135 -1.50 -26.90 -14.44
N THR A 136 -0.63 -27.87 -14.71
CA THR A 136 0.31 -28.40 -13.70
C THR A 136 1.40 -27.38 -13.41
N VAL A 137 1.66 -27.12 -12.14
CA VAL A 137 2.67 -26.16 -11.68
C VAL A 137 3.52 -26.82 -10.61
N ASP A 138 4.84 -26.58 -10.62
CA ASP A 138 5.75 -26.97 -9.53
C ASP A 138 6.72 -25.83 -9.22
N GLY A 139 6.56 -25.20 -8.05
CA GLY A 139 7.37 -24.07 -7.61
C GLY A 139 7.12 -22.77 -8.41
N GLY A 140 5.89 -22.57 -8.90
CA GLY A 140 5.46 -21.39 -9.65
C GLY A 140 4.95 -20.25 -8.78
N ALA A 141 4.07 -19.43 -9.34
CA ALA A 141 3.42 -18.31 -8.65
C ALA A 141 1.94 -18.25 -9.02
N GLY A 142 1.15 -17.57 -8.19
CA GLY A 142 -0.28 -17.41 -8.39
C GLY A 142 -0.83 -16.15 -7.74
N TRP A 143 -2.15 -16.08 -7.75
CA TRP A 143 -2.95 -15.06 -7.08
C TRP A 143 -4.06 -15.73 -6.29
N VAL A 144 -4.40 -15.16 -5.13
CA VAL A 144 -5.47 -15.68 -4.29
C VAL A 144 -6.52 -14.61 -4.03
N GLU A 145 -7.77 -15.05 -4.09
CA GLU A 145 -8.96 -14.26 -3.82
C GLU A 145 -9.73 -14.90 -2.67
N LEU A 146 -9.34 -14.55 -1.45
CA LEU A 146 -9.89 -15.14 -0.23
C LEU A 146 -10.57 -14.02 0.57
N TRP A 147 -11.90 -14.01 0.65
CA TRP A 147 -12.64 -13.03 1.48
C TRP A 147 -14.07 -13.48 1.77
N PRO A 148 -14.74 -12.97 2.83
CA PRO A 148 -16.18 -13.18 3.07
C PRO A 148 -17.07 -12.20 2.29
N ASN A 149 -16.46 -11.25 1.61
CA ASN A 149 -17.12 -10.12 0.98
C ASN A 149 -17.79 -10.48 -0.34
N ARG A 150 -18.59 -9.56 -0.85
CA ARG A 150 -18.97 -9.50 -2.26
C ARG A 150 -17.77 -9.01 -3.08
N SER A 151 -17.73 -9.36 -4.36
CA SER A 151 -16.80 -8.79 -5.33
C SER A 151 -17.54 -8.08 -6.46
N ASP A 152 -16.81 -7.28 -7.22
CA ASP A 152 -17.17 -6.92 -8.59
C ASP A 152 -16.01 -7.27 -9.54
N ALA A 153 -16.32 -7.35 -10.83
CA ALA A 153 -15.36 -7.64 -11.89
C ALA A 153 -14.38 -6.48 -12.17
N THR A 154 -14.41 -5.38 -11.38
CA THR A 154 -13.50 -4.25 -11.63
C THR A 154 -12.17 -4.52 -10.94
N GLY A 155 -11.17 -4.89 -11.75
CA GLY A 155 -9.99 -5.51 -11.18
C GLY A 155 -9.07 -4.62 -10.36
N SER A 156 -8.15 -5.24 -9.62
CA SER A 156 -7.07 -4.52 -8.93
C SER A 156 -5.99 -3.99 -9.89
N GLY A 157 -6.00 -4.51 -11.13
CA GLY A 157 -5.03 -4.28 -12.19
C GLY A 157 -3.79 -5.15 -12.03
N GLN A 158 -3.71 -6.05 -11.05
CA GLN A 158 -2.50 -6.81 -10.75
C GLN A 158 -2.27 -7.99 -11.67
N ILE A 159 -3.33 -8.50 -12.31
CA ILE A 159 -3.25 -9.65 -13.19
C ILE A 159 -3.28 -9.19 -14.65
N PRO A 160 -2.19 -9.39 -15.40
CA PRO A 160 -2.17 -9.07 -16.83
C PRO A 160 -3.25 -9.86 -17.58
N GLY A 161 -3.99 -9.16 -18.44
CA GLY A 161 -5.02 -9.75 -19.30
C GLY A 161 -6.38 -10.02 -18.62
N ALA A 162 -6.52 -9.72 -17.33
CA ALA A 162 -7.79 -9.87 -16.63
C ALA A 162 -8.86 -8.93 -17.19
N SER A 163 -10.10 -9.39 -17.12
CA SER A 163 -11.30 -8.71 -17.57
C SER A 163 -11.70 -7.62 -16.58
N GLU A 164 -12.11 -6.46 -17.08
CA GLU A 164 -12.73 -5.41 -16.27
C GLU A 164 -14.27 -5.57 -16.17
N THR A 165 -14.82 -6.61 -16.79
CA THR A 165 -16.28 -6.76 -16.98
C THR A 165 -16.82 -8.16 -16.68
N ALA A 166 -15.95 -9.14 -16.51
CA ALA A 166 -16.31 -10.52 -16.18
C ALA A 166 -15.51 -10.95 -14.95
N HIS A 167 -16.10 -11.81 -14.13
CA HIS A 167 -15.42 -12.30 -12.93
C HIS A 167 -14.29 -13.25 -13.31
N ASP A 168 -13.10 -12.97 -12.80
CA ASP A 168 -11.89 -13.74 -13.07
C ASP A 168 -10.86 -13.66 -11.93
N ALA A 169 -9.57 -13.72 -12.25
CA ALA A 169 -8.49 -13.77 -11.27
C ALA A 169 -8.06 -12.42 -10.68
N ASP A 170 -8.69 -11.30 -11.08
CA ASP A 170 -8.33 -9.97 -10.57
C ASP A 170 -9.50 -9.22 -9.92
N ASP A 171 -10.57 -9.91 -9.54
CA ASP A 171 -11.78 -9.34 -8.98
C ASP A 171 -11.49 -8.43 -7.79
N ALA A 172 -12.27 -7.36 -7.65
CA ALA A 172 -12.14 -6.52 -6.48
C ALA A 172 -13.14 -6.86 -5.39
N VAL A 173 -12.57 -7.18 -4.23
CA VAL A 173 -13.27 -7.25 -2.96
C VAL A 173 -13.95 -5.92 -2.62
N LEU A 174 -15.27 -5.98 -2.44
CA LEU A 174 -16.09 -4.86 -2.01
C LEU A 174 -16.16 -4.80 -0.48
N TRP A 175 -16.48 -3.62 0.04
CA TRP A 175 -16.68 -3.43 1.49
C TRP A 175 -17.90 -4.18 2.06
N ALA A 176 -18.82 -4.63 1.20
CA ALA A 176 -20.04 -5.32 1.61
C ALA A 176 -19.77 -6.81 1.85
N ASN A 177 -20.17 -7.32 3.02
CA ASN A 177 -20.14 -8.75 3.32
C ASN A 177 -21.22 -9.52 2.56
N GLY A 178 -21.05 -10.84 2.45
CA GLY A 178 -22.15 -11.74 2.15
C GLY A 178 -22.15 -12.31 0.73
N TYR A 179 -20.99 -12.74 0.25
CA TYR A 179 -20.89 -13.68 -0.88
C TYR A 179 -19.88 -14.77 -0.52
N GLY A 180 -18.62 -14.38 -0.32
CA GLY A 180 -17.54 -15.29 0.03
C GLY A 180 -16.84 -15.81 -1.21
N SER A 181 -15.53 -15.63 -1.26
CA SER A 181 -14.64 -16.15 -2.30
C SER A 181 -13.51 -16.92 -1.63
N PHE A 182 -13.20 -18.09 -2.19
CA PHE A 182 -12.02 -18.87 -1.88
C PHE A 182 -11.50 -19.44 -3.19
N GLN A 183 -10.63 -18.66 -3.82
CA GLN A 183 -10.10 -19.01 -5.14
C GLN A 183 -8.58 -18.91 -5.17
N VAL A 184 -7.99 -19.82 -5.94
CA VAL A 184 -6.56 -19.86 -6.23
C VAL A 184 -6.40 -19.87 -7.74
N HIS A 185 -5.53 -19.00 -8.25
CA HIS A 185 -5.22 -18.88 -9.67
C HIS A 185 -3.72 -19.11 -9.88
N ALA A 186 -3.37 -19.78 -10.98
CA ALA A 186 -1.99 -20.04 -11.36
C ALA A 186 -1.58 -19.16 -12.54
N PHE A 187 -0.39 -18.55 -12.47
CA PHE A 187 0.20 -17.92 -13.66
C PHE A 187 0.77 -18.97 -14.61
N ALA A 188 0.66 -18.72 -15.92
CA ALA A 188 1.24 -19.58 -16.94
C ALA A 188 2.78 -19.56 -16.90
N ASP A 189 3.39 -18.41 -16.61
CA ASP A 189 4.82 -18.25 -16.37
C ASP A 189 5.04 -17.56 -15.01
N ALA A 190 5.93 -18.09 -14.15
CA ALA A 190 6.27 -17.45 -12.87
C ALA A 190 6.83 -16.02 -13.04
N GLY A 191 7.36 -15.70 -14.22
CA GLY A 191 7.72 -14.35 -14.59
C GLY A 191 6.53 -13.39 -14.68
N ASP A 192 5.29 -13.86 -14.87
CA ASP A 192 4.07 -13.03 -14.90
C ASP A 192 3.87 -12.32 -13.58
N ALA A 193 4.27 -12.97 -12.48
CA ALA A 193 4.21 -12.41 -11.14
C ALA A 193 5.30 -11.35 -10.85
N ARG A 194 6.14 -10.99 -11.84
CA ARG A 194 7.28 -10.05 -11.70
C ARG A 194 7.01 -8.62 -12.18
N GLY A 195 5.74 -8.25 -12.36
CA GLY A 195 5.36 -6.86 -12.61
C GLY A 195 4.11 -6.71 -13.46
N PRO A 196 3.60 -5.49 -13.59
CA PRO A 196 2.57 -5.19 -14.58
C PRO A 196 3.11 -5.52 -15.97
N ARG A 197 2.54 -6.54 -16.62
CA ARG A 197 2.81 -6.84 -18.03
C ARG A 197 1.74 -6.19 -18.91
N THR A 198 2.08 -5.97 -20.17
CA THR A 198 1.15 -5.48 -21.20
C THR A 198 -0.05 -6.41 -21.34
N ALA A 199 -1.19 -5.88 -21.76
CA ALA A 199 -2.48 -6.57 -21.88
C ALA A 199 -2.49 -7.88 -22.72
N ASP A 200 -1.43 -8.15 -23.48
CA ASP A 200 -1.34 -9.29 -24.41
C ASP A 200 -0.74 -10.58 -23.79
N THR A 201 -0.43 -10.63 -22.49
CA THR A 201 0.04 -11.85 -21.81
C THR A 201 -1.10 -12.75 -21.32
N ALA A 202 -0.83 -14.06 -21.26
CA ALA A 202 -1.76 -15.05 -20.72
C ALA A 202 -2.11 -14.73 -19.25
N THR A 203 -3.41 -14.82 -18.95
CA THR A 203 -3.97 -14.54 -17.62
C THR A 203 -3.57 -15.58 -16.59
N ALA A 204 -3.70 -15.23 -15.31
CA ALA A 204 -3.77 -16.24 -14.27
C ALA A 204 -5.03 -17.10 -14.50
N THR A 205 -4.87 -18.42 -14.55
CA THR A 205 -5.98 -19.35 -14.76
C THR A 205 -6.51 -19.87 -13.43
N PRO A 206 -7.84 -19.91 -13.20
CA PRO A 206 -8.42 -20.54 -12.01
C PRO A 206 -7.93 -21.97 -11.83
N VAL A 207 -7.56 -22.33 -10.60
CA VAL A 207 -7.14 -23.67 -10.18
C VAL A 207 -8.26 -24.33 -9.41
N LEU A 208 -8.79 -23.65 -8.39
CA LEU A 208 -9.92 -24.08 -7.59
C LEU A 208 -10.75 -22.87 -7.17
N SER A 209 -12.06 -23.07 -7.07
CA SER A 209 -13.01 -22.06 -6.63
C SER A 209 -14.04 -22.65 -5.69
N VAL A 210 -14.25 -22.02 -4.53
CA VAL A 210 -15.36 -22.29 -3.61
C VAL A 210 -15.95 -20.95 -3.17
N ASN A 211 -17.10 -20.60 -3.74
CA ASN A 211 -17.71 -19.28 -3.57
C ASN A 211 -19.13 -19.38 -2.99
N GLY A 212 -19.66 -18.24 -2.54
CA GLY A 212 -21.04 -18.14 -2.06
C GLY A 212 -21.26 -18.67 -0.63
N PHE A 213 -20.19 -19.06 0.08
CA PHE A 213 -20.30 -19.68 1.42
C PHE A 213 -20.67 -18.70 2.55
N THR A 214 -20.73 -17.39 2.28
CA THR A 214 -21.22 -16.37 3.22
C THR A 214 -22.47 -15.66 2.71
N ALA A 215 -23.06 -16.12 1.60
CA ALA A 215 -24.22 -15.50 1.01
C ALA A 215 -25.45 -15.57 1.95
N PRO A 216 -26.24 -14.49 2.07
CA PRO A 216 -27.44 -14.50 2.88
C PRO A 216 -28.57 -15.30 2.19
N GLY A 217 -29.19 -16.23 2.92
CA GLY A 217 -30.33 -17.03 2.45
C GLY A 217 -29.92 -18.35 1.77
N PRO A 218 -30.89 -19.15 1.27
CA PRO A 218 -30.60 -20.41 0.59
C PRO A 218 -30.08 -20.12 -0.83
N GLN A 219 -28.82 -19.73 -0.93
CA GLN A 219 -28.11 -19.61 -2.21
C GLN A 219 -27.25 -20.86 -2.43
N THR A 220 -27.40 -21.49 -3.59
CA THR A 220 -26.50 -22.56 -4.02
C THR A 220 -25.08 -22.00 -4.17
N MET A 221 -24.11 -22.67 -3.57
CA MET A 221 -22.68 -22.31 -3.68
C MET A 221 -22.16 -22.54 -5.10
N ASP A 222 -21.06 -21.86 -5.43
CA ASP A 222 -20.30 -22.11 -6.65
C ASP A 222 -19.07 -22.94 -6.30
N VAL A 223 -18.84 -24.03 -7.03
CA VAL A 223 -17.66 -24.89 -6.83
C VAL A 223 -17.06 -25.25 -8.18
N GLY A 224 -15.74 -25.23 -8.27
CA GLY A 224 -15.08 -25.43 -9.56
C GLY A 224 -13.62 -25.86 -9.45
N ILE A 225 -13.19 -26.62 -10.45
CA ILE A 225 -11.80 -27.02 -10.67
C ILE A 225 -11.42 -26.58 -12.09
N GLY A 226 -10.36 -25.78 -12.22
CA GLY A 226 -10.00 -25.16 -13.49
C GLY A 226 -10.94 -24.01 -13.90
N ALA A 227 -10.81 -23.54 -15.14
CA ALA A 227 -11.65 -22.47 -15.68
C ALA A 227 -13.08 -22.97 -16.02
N ALA A 228 -14.09 -22.18 -15.65
CA ALA A 228 -15.48 -22.44 -16.02
C ALA A 228 -15.72 -22.23 -17.52
N PRO A 229 -16.67 -22.96 -18.16
CA PRO A 229 -16.95 -22.85 -19.59
C PRO A 229 -17.74 -21.59 -20.01
N GLY A 230 -17.79 -20.54 -19.18
CA GLY A 230 -18.60 -19.33 -19.37
C GLY A 230 -17.79 -18.04 -19.38
N ALA A 231 -18.50 -16.90 -19.32
CA ALA A 231 -17.87 -15.57 -19.28
C ALA A 231 -17.11 -15.33 -17.98
N ASN A 232 -17.68 -15.73 -16.84
CA ASN A 232 -17.00 -15.72 -15.55
C ASN A 232 -16.17 -17.00 -15.45
N THR A 233 -14.85 -16.87 -15.58
CA THR A 233 -13.95 -18.03 -15.68
C THR A 233 -13.64 -18.64 -14.32
N ASP A 234 -13.79 -17.86 -13.25
CA ASP A 234 -13.50 -18.20 -11.86
C ASP A 234 -14.64 -18.92 -11.12
N TRP A 235 -15.69 -19.31 -11.83
CA TRP A 235 -16.93 -19.91 -11.32
C TRP A 235 -17.83 -18.97 -10.50
N THR A 236 -17.51 -17.67 -10.38
CA THR A 236 -18.40 -16.74 -9.68
C THR A 236 -19.78 -16.71 -10.33
N ALA A 237 -20.78 -16.96 -9.49
CA ALA A 237 -22.21 -17.04 -9.79
C ALA A 237 -22.65 -18.28 -10.61
N ALA A 238 -21.83 -19.34 -10.68
CA ALA A 238 -22.17 -20.58 -11.36
C ALA A 238 -23.34 -21.34 -10.71
N LYS A 239 -23.51 -21.25 -9.38
CA LYS A 239 -24.59 -21.88 -8.59
C LYS A 239 -24.75 -23.38 -8.83
N ASN A 240 -23.63 -24.07 -9.00
CA ASN A 240 -23.54 -25.45 -9.47
C ASN A 240 -23.24 -26.47 -8.38
N ALA A 241 -23.14 -26.09 -7.09
CA ALA A 241 -22.85 -27.05 -6.03
C ALA A 241 -23.87 -28.20 -5.99
N ALA A 242 -25.14 -27.98 -6.38
CA ALA A 242 -26.17 -29.02 -6.44
C ALA A 242 -25.89 -30.12 -7.48
N ASP A 243 -25.05 -29.85 -8.47
CA ASP A 243 -24.77 -30.74 -9.60
C ASP A 243 -23.77 -31.85 -9.23
N HIS A 244 -23.11 -31.74 -8.08
CA HIS A 244 -22.14 -32.72 -7.59
C HIS A 244 -22.76 -33.60 -6.50
N THR A 245 -22.66 -34.92 -6.59
CA THR A 245 -23.18 -35.83 -5.56
C THR A 245 -22.34 -35.85 -4.28
N GLY A 246 -21.08 -35.41 -4.33
CA GLY A 246 -20.22 -35.21 -3.16
C GLY A 246 -19.20 -34.09 -3.40
N ARG A 247 -18.91 -33.30 -2.35
CA ARG A 247 -18.01 -32.14 -2.41
C ARG A 247 -17.18 -32.08 -1.13
N ARG A 248 -15.86 -32.17 -1.23
CA ARG A 248 -14.96 -32.12 -0.06
C ARG A 248 -13.83 -31.14 -0.31
N LEU A 249 -13.55 -30.30 0.69
CA LEU A 249 -12.38 -29.43 0.72
C LEU A 249 -11.53 -29.80 1.94
N ALA A 250 -10.34 -30.31 1.67
CA ALA A 250 -9.36 -30.68 2.68
C ALA A 250 -8.23 -29.65 2.74
N PHE A 251 -7.86 -29.28 3.96
CA PHE A 251 -6.88 -28.26 4.27
C PHE A 251 -5.67 -28.92 4.91
N TYR A 252 -4.49 -28.64 4.37
CA TYR A 252 -3.24 -29.26 4.76
C TYR A 252 -2.22 -28.20 5.16
N ALA A 253 -1.34 -28.56 6.09
CA ALA A 253 -0.17 -27.77 6.43
C ALA A 253 1.08 -28.66 6.40
N ARG A 254 2.19 -28.13 5.88
CA ARG A 254 3.49 -28.78 5.98
C ARG A 254 4.21 -28.26 7.23
N PRO A 255 4.49 -29.10 8.23
CA PRO A 255 5.24 -28.69 9.42
C PRO A 255 6.57 -28.07 9.01
N SER A 256 6.88 -26.89 9.54
CA SER A 256 8.18 -26.28 9.28
C SER A 256 9.27 -26.91 10.12
N LEU A 257 10.39 -27.27 9.48
CA LEU A 257 11.60 -27.74 10.16
C LEU A 257 12.41 -26.60 10.80
N VAL A 258 12.07 -25.35 10.45
CA VAL A 258 12.79 -24.14 10.85
C VAL A 258 11.80 -23.02 11.14
N ARG A 259 11.90 -22.40 12.31
CA ARG A 259 11.25 -21.11 12.57
C ARG A 259 12.10 -19.98 12.02
N VAL A 260 11.54 -19.18 11.13
CA VAL A 260 12.19 -17.98 10.59
C VAL A 260 11.88 -16.79 11.51
N ASP A 261 12.91 -16.17 12.08
CA ASP A 261 12.77 -15.00 12.94
C ASP A 261 12.82 -13.69 12.13
N THR A 262 13.59 -13.67 11.03
CA THR A 262 13.69 -12.51 10.13
C THR A 262 14.04 -12.98 8.72
N ALA A 263 13.30 -12.52 7.73
CA ALA A 263 13.59 -12.68 6.31
C ALA A 263 12.83 -11.62 5.51
N PRO A 264 13.29 -11.23 4.32
CA PRO A 264 12.48 -10.43 3.43
C PRO A 264 11.29 -11.24 2.90
N THR A 265 10.23 -10.55 2.47
CA THR A 265 9.09 -11.16 1.79
C THR A 265 9.16 -10.93 0.28
N SER A 266 8.44 -11.74 -0.50
CA SER A 266 8.39 -11.58 -1.95
C SER A 266 7.95 -10.17 -2.35
N ARG A 267 8.59 -9.63 -3.39
CA ARG A 267 8.37 -8.29 -3.96
C ARG A 267 8.66 -7.13 -3.00
N GLN A 268 9.22 -7.40 -1.82
CA GLN A 268 9.58 -6.35 -0.88
C GLN A 268 10.56 -5.34 -1.47
N VAL A 269 10.30 -4.06 -1.19
CA VAL A 269 11.30 -3.00 -1.29
C VAL A 269 11.92 -2.85 0.09
N VAL A 270 13.20 -3.19 0.22
CA VAL A 270 13.97 -2.93 1.44
C VAL A 270 14.47 -1.48 1.39
N PRO A 271 14.18 -0.65 2.39
CA PRO A 271 14.59 0.75 2.41
C PRO A 271 16.10 0.92 2.27
N ARG A 272 16.51 1.87 1.42
CA ARG A 272 17.89 2.27 1.21
C ARG A 272 18.32 3.26 2.30
N PRO A 273 19.27 2.92 3.18
CA PRO A 273 19.71 3.84 4.22
C PRO A 273 20.29 5.14 3.65
N GLY A 274 19.73 6.27 4.10
CA GLY A 274 20.25 7.61 3.83
C GLY A 274 20.33 8.01 2.35
N ARG A 275 19.58 7.35 1.45
CA ARG A 275 19.51 7.63 -0.01
C ARG A 275 20.83 7.56 -0.78
N THR A 276 21.91 7.13 -0.13
CA THR A 276 23.27 7.18 -0.69
C THR A 276 23.89 5.79 -0.82
N ALA A 277 23.50 4.84 0.02
CA ALA A 277 24.02 3.48 0.00
C ALA A 277 23.90 2.82 -1.39
N THR A 278 24.93 2.18 -1.90
CA THR A 278 24.88 1.46 -3.19
C THR A 278 24.44 0.00 -3.02
N THR A 279 24.41 -0.48 -1.78
CA THR A 279 23.96 -1.82 -1.40
C THR A 279 23.24 -1.78 -0.05
N VAL A 280 22.27 -2.66 0.15
CA VAL A 280 21.56 -2.85 1.41
C VAL A 280 21.83 -4.25 1.95
N ARG A 281 22.12 -4.34 3.25
CA ARG A 281 22.35 -5.62 3.95
C ARG A 281 21.03 -6.07 4.58
N VAL A 282 20.57 -7.25 4.20
CA VAL A 282 19.30 -7.81 4.67
C VAL A 282 19.60 -9.01 5.58
N PRO A 283 19.25 -8.94 6.87
CA PRO A 283 19.41 -10.07 7.77
C PRO A 283 18.43 -11.18 7.40
N VAL A 284 18.90 -12.42 7.47
CA VAL A 284 18.04 -13.62 7.43
C VAL A 284 18.44 -14.51 8.60
N SER A 285 17.52 -14.80 9.50
CA SER A 285 17.83 -15.55 10.72
C SER A 285 16.66 -16.38 11.22
N GLY A 286 16.96 -17.37 12.04
CA GLY A 286 15.95 -18.25 12.63
C GLY A 286 16.55 -19.33 13.51
N VAL A 287 15.71 -20.32 13.80
CA VAL A 287 15.99 -21.46 14.67
C VAL A 287 15.56 -22.74 13.97
N ALA A 288 16.45 -23.71 13.83
CA ALA A 288 16.08 -25.08 13.48
C ALA A 288 15.29 -25.70 14.64
N THR A 289 14.03 -26.05 14.39
CA THR A 289 13.11 -26.60 15.38
C THR A 289 13.12 -28.13 15.37
N ASP A 290 13.42 -28.72 14.21
CA ASP A 290 13.52 -30.16 14.06
C ASP A 290 14.97 -30.64 14.33
N PRO A 291 15.17 -31.66 15.20
CA PRO A 291 16.48 -32.17 15.56
C PRO A 291 17.24 -32.84 14.41
N ASP A 292 16.55 -33.26 13.34
CA ASP A 292 17.18 -33.87 12.17
C ASP A 292 17.81 -32.83 11.23
N VAL A 293 17.52 -31.54 11.42
CA VAL A 293 18.17 -30.47 10.65
C VAL A 293 19.62 -30.33 11.09
N THR A 294 20.54 -30.55 10.16
CA THR A 294 22.00 -30.47 10.38
C THR A 294 22.61 -29.18 9.84
N ALA A 295 21.96 -28.55 8.86
CA ALA A 295 22.39 -27.28 8.31
C ALA A 295 21.21 -26.50 7.70
N VAL A 296 21.38 -25.19 7.61
CA VAL A 296 20.49 -24.30 6.84
C VAL A 296 21.32 -23.61 5.77
N GLU A 297 20.75 -23.44 4.59
CA GLU A 297 21.33 -22.70 3.48
C GLU A 297 20.47 -21.50 3.12
N LEU A 298 21.09 -20.33 2.98
CA LEU A 298 20.52 -19.21 2.26
C LEU A 298 21.06 -19.23 0.83
N ARG A 299 20.16 -19.44 -0.13
CA ARG A 299 20.47 -19.38 -1.56
C ARG A 299 19.93 -18.08 -2.10
N THR A 300 20.75 -17.29 -2.78
CA THR A 300 20.28 -16.09 -3.47
C THR A 300 20.51 -16.23 -4.96
N THR A 301 19.54 -15.77 -5.75
CA THR A 301 19.61 -15.77 -7.22
C THR A 301 19.38 -14.35 -7.74
N ARG A 302 20.30 -13.87 -8.58
CA ARG A 302 20.19 -12.57 -9.25
C ARG A 302 20.78 -12.68 -10.64
N GLU A 303 20.03 -12.27 -11.67
CA GLU A 303 20.48 -12.29 -13.07
C GLU A 303 21.04 -13.67 -13.49
N GLY A 304 20.36 -14.74 -13.06
CA GLY A 304 20.77 -16.14 -13.30
C GLY A 304 21.98 -16.62 -12.48
N ARG A 305 22.67 -15.73 -11.75
CA ARG A 305 23.76 -16.10 -10.86
C ARG A 305 23.23 -16.48 -9.49
N ARG A 306 23.64 -17.65 -9.01
CA ARG A 306 23.27 -18.17 -7.69
C ARG A 306 24.46 -18.14 -6.73
N THR A 307 24.22 -17.69 -5.50
CA THR A 307 25.16 -17.81 -4.39
C THR A 307 24.54 -18.59 -3.24
N VAL A 308 25.37 -19.24 -2.42
CA VAL A 308 24.92 -20.05 -1.28
C VAL A 308 25.75 -19.70 -0.06
N GLN A 309 25.07 -19.34 1.03
CA GLN A 309 25.63 -19.30 2.38
C GLN A 309 25.09 -20.50 3.16
N ARG A 310 25.90 -21.11 4.02
CA ARG A 310 25.51 -22.28 4.82
C ARG A 310 25.89 -22.08 6.28
N ALA A 311 24.98 -22.44 7.18
CA ALA A 311 25.22 -22.49 8.62
C ALA A 311 24.92 -23.92 9.12
N THR A 312 25.85 -24.52 9.85
CA THR A 312 25.62 -25.78 10.55
C THR A 312 24.82 -25.51 11.81
N VAL A 313 23.84 -26.35 12.10
CA VAL A 313 22.98 -26.27 13.29
C VAL A 313 22.94 -27.63 13.98
N SER A 314 22.56 -27.63 15.25
CA SER A 314 22.32 -28.83 16.03
C SER A 314 21.33 -28.54 17.15
N PRO A 315 20.77 -29.56 17.84
CA PRO A 315 19.90 -29.32 18.99
C PRO A 315 20.53 -28.43 20.09
N ALA A 316 21.86 -28.49 20.26
CA ALA A 316 22.59 -27.66 21.21
C ALA A 316 22.89 -26.24 20.68
N ARG A 317 22.88 -26.04 19.36
CA ARG A 317 23.11 -24.75 18.68
C ARG A 317 22.15 -24.60 17.49
N PRO A 318 20.84 -24.40 17.74
CA PRO A 318 19.84 -24.47 16.68
C PRO A 318 19.71 -23.16 15.89
N ARG A 319 20.32 -22.06 16.36
CA ARG A 319 20.23 -20.73 15.74
C ARG A 319 21.15 -20.61 14.53
N PHE A 320 20.65 -19.97 13.48
CA PHE A 320 21.43 -19.56 12.32
C PHE A 320 21.19 -18.08 12.01
N SER A 321 22.16 -17.47 11.31
CA SER A 321 22.05 -16.11 10.80
C SER A 321 22.88 -15.97 9.53
N PHE A 322 22.33 -15.26 8.57
CA PHE A 322 22.93 -14.88 7.30
C PHE A 322 22.76 -13.39 7.07
N THR A 323 23.50 -12.87 6.09
CA THR A 323 23.24 -11.55 5.54
C THR A 323 23.22 -11.63 4.03
N ALA A 324 22.06 -11.36 3.42
CA ALA A 324 21.96 -11.13 1.99
C ALA A 324 22.41 -9.69 1.68
N THR A 325 23.05 -9.49 0.53
CA THR A 325 23.42 -8.15 0.05
C THR A 325 22.65 -7.85 -1.23
N LEU A 326 21.77 -6.86 -1.15
CA LEU A 326 20.97 -6.37 -2.26
C LEU A 326 21.67 -5.16 -2.89
N PRO A 327 21.91 -5.13 -4.21
CA PRO A 327 22.34 -3.90 -4.88
C PRO A 327 21.19 -2.89 -4.92
N VAL A 328 21.51 -1.61 -4.79
CA VAL A 328 20.57 -0.52 -5.06
C VAL A 328 20.64 -0.21 -6.55
N ALA A 329 19.83 -0.93 -7.32
CA ALA A 329 19.74 -0.80 -8.77
C ALA A 329 18.39 -1.35 -9.24
N LEU A 330 18.03 -1.12 -10.51
CA LEU A 330 16.88 -1.79 -11.16
C LEU A 330 17.19 -3.26 -11.48
N THR A 331 17.41 -4.04 -10.44
CA THR A 331 17.64 -5.50 -10.45
C THR A 331 17.02 -6.08 -9.17
N SER A 332 16.62 -7.34 -9.21
CA SER A 332 16.01 -8.02 -8.07
C SER A 332 16.82 -9.24 -7.66
N THR A 333 16.65 -9.66 -6.40
CA THR A 333 17.28 -10.85 -5.85
C THR A 333 16.18 -11.75 -5.30
N ASP A 334 16.20 -13.02 -5.71
CA ASP A 334 15.40 -14.06 -5.09
C ASP A 334 16.19 -14.69 -3.95
N LEU A 335 15.50 -15.07 -2.89
CA LEU A 335 16.06 -15.73 -1.72
C LEU A 335 15.29 -17.02 -1.46
N ASP A 336 15.99 -18.14 -1.33
CA ASP A 336 15.45 -19.41 -0.87
C ASP A 336 16.18 -19.81 0.42
N LEU A 337 15.41 -20.06 1.49
CA LEU A 337 15.94 -20.68 2.70
C LEU A 337 15.69 -22.19 2.64
N VAL A 338 16.74 -22.99 2.81
CA VAL A 338 16.68 -24.44 2.65
C VAL A 338 17.28 -25.14 3.87
N ALA A 339 16.51 -26.02 4.51
CA ALA A 339 17.01 -26.90 5.56
C ALA A 339 17.60 -28.19 4.94
N LEU A 340 18.69 -28.68 5.53
CA LEU A 340 19.33 -29.94 5.19
C LEU A 340 19.19 -30.88 6.39
N THR A 341 18.62 -32.06 6.16
CA THR A 341 18.38 -33.08 7.18
C THR A 341 19.50 -34.12 7.21
N SER A 342 19.54 -34.91 8.28
CA SER A 342 20.57 -35.93 8.55
C SER A 342 20.64 -37.04 7.49
N ASP A 343 19.53 -37.31 6.79
CA ASP A 343 19.41 -38.24 5.66
C ASP A 343 19.88 -37.64 4.31
N GLY A 344 20.25 -36.35 4.29
CA GLY A 344 20.70 -35.63 3.11
C GLY A 344 19.58 -34.99 2.28
N ALA A 345 18.32 -35.08 2.71
CA ALA A 345 17.20 -34.39 2.07
C ALA A 345 17.31 -32.87 2.21
N ARG A 346 16.61 -32.15 1.31
CA ARG A 346 16.61 -30.69 1.23
C ARG A 346 15.18 -30.19 1.21
N HIS A 347 14.85 -29.35 2.18
CA HIS A 347 13.51 -28.81 2.34
C HIS A 347 13.57 -27.30 2.17
N ARG A 348 12.89 -26.74 1.16
CA ARG A 348 12.71 -25.30 1.05
C ARG A 348 11.73 -24.85 2.14
N ILE A 349 12.22 -24.03 3.04
CA ILE A 349 11.50 -23.50 4.21
C ILE A 349 10.80 -22.19 3.87
N SER A 350 11.44 -21.34 3.08
CA SER A 350 10.81 -20.09 2.65
C SER A 350 11.40 -19.61 1.34
N ARG A 351 10.62 -18.79 0.65
CA ARG A 351 10.97 -18.18 -0.62
C ARG A 351 10.57 -16.71 -0.59
N ALA A 352 11.46 -15.84 -1.04
CA ALA A 352 11.17 -14.44 -1.29
C ALA A 352 11.65 -14.11 -2.69
N VAL A 353 10.72 -13.94 -3.63
CA VAL A 353 11.05 -13.62 -5.02
C VAL A 353 11.04 -12.13 -5.26
N ASP A 354 11.83 -11.69 -6.22
CA ASP A 354 11.81 -10.32 -6.73
C ASP A 354 12.09 -9.24 -5.67
N VAL A 355 12.87 -9.53 -4.63
CA VAL A 355 13.21 -8.56 -3.56
C VAL A 355 14.17 -7.51 -4.11
N VAL A 356 13.92 -6.23 -3.79
CA VAL A 356 14.72 -5.09 -4.27
C VAL A 356 15.12 -4.18 -3.11
N ALA A 357 16.13 -3.34 -3.32
CA ALA A 357 16.50 -2.28 -2.40
C ALA A 357 16.22 -0.92 -3.04
N GLY A 358 15.54 -0.01 -2.34
CA GLY A 358 15.03 1.21 -2.94
C GLY A 358 14.62 2.30 -1.95
N ASP A 359 14.14 3.41 -2.50
CA ASP A 359 13.74 4.60 -1.75
C ASP A 359 12.22 4.56 -1.48
N VAL A 360 11.75 5.18 -0.40
CA VAL A 360 10.38 5.04 0.14
C VAL A 360 9.71 6.40 0.28
N ILE A 361 8.53 6.52 -0.33
CA ILE A 361 7.70 7.71 -0.33
C ILE A 361 6.36 7.37 0.31
N VAL A 362 5.88 8.22 1.22
CA VAL A 362 4.53 8.10 1.77
C VAL A 362 3.69 9.28 1.30
N VAL A 363 2.44 9.00 0.93
CA VAL A 363 1.44 9.99 0.53
C VAL A 363 0.27 9.95 1.51
N GLN A 364 -0.18 11.11 1.97
CA GLN A 364 -1.35 11.27 2.81
C GLN A 364 -2.10 12.55 2.42
N GLY A 365 -3.38 12.63 2.75
CA GLY A 365 -4.22 13.79 2.49
C GLY A 365 -5.62 13.38 2.06
N GLN A 366 -6.28 14.21 1.27
CA GLN A 366 -7.65 13.93 0.81
C GLN A 366 -7.73 13.47 -0.65
N SER A 367 -8.81 13.79 -1.36
CA SER A 367 -9.12 13.26 -2.69
C SER A 367 -8.03 13.55 -3.72
N ASN A 368 -7.42 14.74 -3.69
CA ASN A 368 -6.30 15.08 -4.57
C ASN A 368 -4.97 14.42 -4.17
N ALA A 369 -4.82 13.92 -2.93
CA ALA A 369 -3.71 13.03 -2.55
C ALA A 369 -3.99 11.58 -2.99
N GLN A 370 -5.25 11.14 -2.88
CA GLN A 370 -5.70 9.80 -3.28
C GLN A 370 -5.61 9.63 -4.81
N ALA A 371 -6.00 10.68 -5.55
CA ALA A 371 -5.76 10.89 -6.97
C ALA A 371 -6.07 9.72 -7.90
N GLY A 372 -7.13 8.95 -7.63
CA GLY A 372 -7.59 7.97 -8.61
C GLY A 372 -8.31 8.62 -9.78
N LYS A 373 -8.49 7.83 -10.84
CA LYS A 373 -9.15 8.25 -12.09
C LYS A 373 -10.57 8.71 -11.80
N GLN A 374 -10.87 9.96 -12.16
CA GLN A 374 -12.22 10.51 -12.06
C GLN A 374 -13.11 9.99 -13.20
N PRO A 375 -14.44 10.06 -13.06
CA PRO A 375 -15.35 9.77 -14.17
C PRO A 375 -15.01 10.62 -15.40
N ASN A 376 -14.84 9.97 -16.56
CA ASN A 376 -14.42 10.59 -17.83
C ASN A 376 -12.99 11.15 -17.88
N ALA A 377 -12.16 10.92 -16.86
CA ALA A 377 -10.74 11.28 -16.89
C ALA A 377 -9.91 10.25 -17.67
N THR A 378 -8.76 10.71 -18.15
CA THR A 378 -7.75 9.89 -18.82
C THR A 378 -6.98 9.01 -17.83
N THR A 379 -6.34 7.96 -18.35
CA THR A 379 -5.71 6.89 -17.56
C THR A 379 -4.20 7.11 -17.36
N SER A 380 -3.69 6.67 -16.19
CA SER A 380 -2.27 6.61 -15.85
C SER A 380 -1.62 5.24 -16.10
N GLU A 381 -2.31 4.28 -16.74
CA GLU A 381 -1.80 2.91 -16.93
C GLU A 381 -0.41 2.85 -17.61
N ALA A 382 -0.11 3.81 -18.49
CA ALA A 382 1.18 3.92 -19.15
C ALA A 382 2.36 4.24 -18.19
N ASP A 383 2.09 4.71 -16.97
CA ASP A 383 3.11 4.99 -15.95
C ASP A 383 3.42 3.78 -15.06
N ARG A 384 2.71 2.65 -15.23
CA ARG A 384 2.98 1.46 -14.43
C ARG A 384 4.39 0.94 -14.67
N SER A 385 5.02 0.51 -13.59
CA SER A 385 6.40 0.05 -13.61
C SER A 385 6.61 -1.01 -12.55
N ARG A 386 7.27 -2.12 -12.90
CA ARG A 386 7.65 -3.16 -11.91
C ARG A 386 8.60 -2.67 -10.82
N TRP A 387 9.21 -1.50 -11.03
CA TRP A 387 10.13 -0.84 -10.10
C TRP A 387 9.44 0.16 -9.19
N VAL A 388 8.13 0.39 -9.37
CA VAL A 388 7.31 1.18 -8.45
C VAL A 388 6.35 0.23 -7.74
N ARG A 389 6.52 0.12 -6.42
CA ARG A 389 5.84 -0.88 -5.60
C ARG A 389 5.11 -0.27 -4.44
N THR A 390 4.23 -1.05 -3.84
CA THR A 390 3.46 -0.67 -2.65
C THR A 390 3.14 -1.92 -1.85
N PHE A 391 2.44 -1.76 -0.73
CA PHE A 391 2.11 -2.85 0.18
C PHE A 391 0.62 -2.84 0.50
N GLY A 392 -0.13 -3.92 0.28
CA GLY A 392 -1.55 -4.01 0.67
C GLY A 392 -2.47 -2.92 0.06
N THR A 393 -3.44 -2.45 0.84
CA THR A 393 -4.49 -1.47 0.43
C THR A 393 -4.71 -0.36 1.46
N SER A 394 -5.22 0.79 1.01
CA SER A 394 -5.71 1.90 1.85
C SER A 394 -7.23 1.87 2.00
N ASN A 395 -7.83 0.68 2.15
CA ASN A 395 -9.29 0.55 2.22
C ASN A 395 -9.84 1.15 3.53
N ASN A 396 -10.03 2.47 3.51
CA ASN A 396 -10.42 3.23 4.68
C ASN A 396 -11.94 3.15 4.96
N ASN A 397 -12.72 2.44 4.14
CA ASN A 397 -14.15 2.20 4.39
C ASN A 397 -14.37 1.06 5.39
N ARG A 398 -13.41 0.13 5.45
CA ARG A 398 -13.44 -1.06 6.30
C ARG A 398 -12.04 -1.34 6.82
N PRO A 399 -11.68 -0.82 8.00
CA PRO A 399 -10.33 -0.95 8.53
C PRO A 399 -9.88 -2.40 8.70
N GLU A 400 -10.82 -3.32 8.93
CA GLU A 400 -10.58 -4.76 9.02
C GLU A 400 -10.00 -5.32 7.72
N LEU A 401 -10.50 -4.83 6.56
CA LEU A 401 -10.02 -5.24 5.24
C LEU A 401 -8.62 -4.68 4.95
N ALA A 402 -8.36 -3.42 5.34
CA ALA A 402 -7.03 -2.83 5.22
C ALA A 402 -6.00 -3.53 6.12
N ALA A 403 -6.43 -3.97 7.31
CA ALA A 403 -5.61 -4.75 8.23
C ALA A 403 -5.34 -6.17 7.71
N ALA A 404 -6.31 -6.79 7.01
CA ALA A 404 -6.18 -8.14 6.47
C ALA A 404 -5.33 -8.20 5.20
N ILE A 405 -5.64 -7.36 4.21
CA ILE A 405 -4.98 -7.40 2.91
C ILE A 405 -3.57 -6.82 3.05
N GLY A 406 -2.57 -7.70 2.90
CA GLY A 406 -1.15 -7.38 2.99
C GLY A 406 -0.40 -7.71 1.71
N GLY A 407 0.91 -7.92 1.86
CA GLY A 407 1.79 -8.33 0.77
C GLY A 407 2.32 -7.15 -0.04
N TRP A 408 3.58 -7.28 -0.47
CA TRP A 408 4.19 -6.35 -1.40
C TRP A 408 3.74 -6.64 -2.83
N THR A 409 3.45 -5.57 -3.56
CA THR A 409 2.83 -5.64 -4.89
C THR A 409 3.22 -4.44 -5.76
N TYR A 410 2.76 -4.39 -7.01
CA TYR A 410 3.11 -3.35 -7.98
C TYR A 410 2.08 -2.23 -7.99
N ALA A 411 2.54 -1.00 -7.85
CA ALA A 411 1.65 0.15 -7.68
C ALA A 411 0.77 0.41 -8.93
N THR A 412 -0.46 0.88 -8.70
CA THR A 412 -1.42 1.32 -9.73
C THR A 412 -1.89 2.74 -9.46
N GLY A 413 -2.14 3.52 -10.51
CA GLY A 413 -2.50 4.94 -10.39
C GLY A 413 -3.99 5.23 -10.45
N ASP A 414 -4.75 4.46 -11.24
CA ASP A 414 -6.15 4.81 -11.55
C ASP A 414 -7.13 4.40 -10.45
N ASN A 415 -6.79 3.38 -9.67
CA ASN A 415 -7.65 2.82 -8.64
C ASN A 415 -7.64 3.65 -7.34
N ILE A 416 -8.71 3.50 -6.54
CA ILE A 416 -8.82 4.08 -5.20
C ILE A 416 -9.20 3.00 -4.19
N GLN A 417 -8.54 2.98 -3.03
CA GLN A 417 -8.88 2.06 -1.92
C GLN A 417 -8.88 0.56 -2.30
N ARG A 418 -8.37 0.21 -3.49
CA ARG A 418 -8.11 -1.15 -3.95
C ARG A 418 -6.67 -1.54 -3.64
N VAL A 419 -6.38 -2.83 -3.78
CA VAL A 419 -5.01 -3.34 -3.69
C VAL A 419 -4.12 -2.55 -4.64
N ALA A 420 -2.95 -2.19 -4.14
CA ALA A 420 -1.93 -1.47 -4.87
C ALA A 420 -2.22 -0.03 -5.32
N ALA A 421 -3.37 0.54 -4.98
CA ALA A 421 -3.72 1.91 -5.36
C ALA A 421 -2.79 2.93 -4.69
N VAL A 422 -2.11 3.74 -5.50
CA VAL A 422 -1.24 4.85 -5.05
C VAL A 422 -1.62 6.22 -5.62
N GLY A 423 -2.50 6.29 -6.62
CA GLY A 423 -2.94 7.53 -7.26
C GLY A 423 -2.09 7.95 -8.48
N GLN A 424 -2.74 8.66 -9.41
CA GLN A 424 -2.22 8.96 -10.75
C GLN A 424 -0.95 9.83 -10.74
N TRP A 425 -0.90 10.89 -9.91
CA TRP A 425 0.30 11.73 -9.85
C TRP A 425 1.46 11.02 -9.12
N ALA A 426 1.14 10.16 -8.15
CA ALA A 426 2.14 9.45 -7.36
C ALA A 426 2.80 8.34 -8.19
N ILE A 427 2.03 7.58 -8.99
CA ILE A 427 2.61 6.57 -9.89
C ILE A 427 3.53 7.22 -10.94
N ARG A 428 3.11 8.36 -11.53
CA ARG A 428 3.90 9.13 -12.48
C ARG A 428 5.22 9.59 -11.86
N MET A 429 5.14 10.17 -10.66
CA MET A 429 6.31 10.63 -9.90
C MET A 429 7.27 9.48 -9.61
N GLY A 430 6.78 8.37 -9.06
CA GLY A 430 7.58 7.19 -8.75
C GLY A 430 8.28 6.61 -9.97
N GLN A 431 7.57 6.54 -11.10
CA GLN A 431 8.11 6.04 -12.37
C GLN A 431 9.27 6.91 -12.86
N LEU A 432 9.11 8.23 -12.86
CA LEU A 432 10.13 9.17 -13.29
C LEU A 432 11.36 9.15 -12.38
N MET A 433 11.13 9.16 -11.06
CA MET A 433 12.21 9.07 -10.08
C MET A 433 12.99 7.76 -10.24
N SER A 434 12.28 6.63 -10.36
CA SER A 434 12.91 5.33 -10.53
C SER A 434 13.76 5.27 -11.81
N ALA A 435 13.21 5.75 -12.92
CA ALA A 435 13.92 5.80 -14.20
C ALA A 435 15.16 6.69 -14.14
N ARG A 436 15.07 7.85 -13.47
CA ARG A 436 16.17 8.83 -13.38
C ARG A 436 17.27 8.41 -12.42
N LEU A 437 16.90 7.90 -11.24
CA LEU A 437 17.84 7.48 -10.19
C LEU A 437 18.42 6.09 -10.47
N ARG A 438 17.74 5.28 -11.28
CA ARG A 438 18.01 3.85 -11.47
C ARG A 438 17.83 3.05 -10.16
N VAL A 439 16.85 3.46 -9.36
CA VAL A 439 16.53 2.91 -8.04
C VAL A 439 15.04 2.54 -7.98
N PRO A 440 14.67 1.36 -7.45
CA PRO A 440 13.28 1.02 -7.16
C PRO A 440 12.63 1.99 -6.16
N ILE A 441 11.35 2.28 -6.31
CA ILE A 441 10.62 3.22 -5.44
C ILE A 441 9.43 2.50 -4.80
N ALA A 442 9.31 2.59 -3.48
CA ALA A 442 8.08 2.23 -2.77
C ALA A 442 7.21 3.48 -2.57
N ILE A 443 5.91 3.36 -2.84
CA ILE A 443 4.92 4.41 -2.55
C ILE A 443 3.81 3.81 -1.70
N VAL A 444 3.58 4.35 -0.50
CA VAL A 444 2.43 3.97 0.34
C VAL A 444 1.51 5.18 0.45
N ASN A 445 0.29 5.07 -0.10
CA ASN A 445 -0.71 6.13 -0.04
C ASN A 445 -1.79 5.78 1.00
N GLY A 446 -1.97 6.62 2.01
CA GLY A 446 -3.01 6.49 3.05
C GLY A 446 -4.14 7.52 2.93
N ALA A 447 -4.19 8.27 1.83
CA ALA A 447 -5.15 9.36 1.64
C ALA A 447 -6.62 8.91 1.67
N ARG A 448 -7.51 9.85 2.03
CA ARG A 448 -8.96 9.64 2.07
C ARG A 448 -9.74 10.85 1.55
N GLY A 449 -10.46 10.67 0.45
CA GLY A 449 -11.34 11.68 -0.13
C GLY A 449 -12.35 12.30 0.84
N GLY A 450 -12.53 13.63 0.73
CA GLY A 450 -13.58 14.39 1.41
C GLY A 450 -13.35 14.68 2.91
N GLN A 451 -12.15 14.45 3.43
CA GLN A 451 -11.89 14.53 4.87
C GLN A 451 -11.17 15.81 5.29
N PRO A 452 -11.60 16.47 6.39
CA PRO A 452 -10.92 17.62 6.97
C PRO A 452 -9.64 17.20 7.72
N ILE A 453 -8.79 18.17 8.10
CA ILE A 453 -7.53 17.91 8.80
C ILE A 453 -7.70 17.05 10.07
N SER A 454 -8.81 17.23 10.80
CA SER A 454 -9.09 16.51 12.05
C SER A 454 -9.28 15.01 11.89
N TYR A 455 -9.64 14.53 10.69
CA TYR A 455 -9.77 13.09 10.40
C TYR A 455 -8.43 12.35 10.44
N PHE A 456 -7.34 13.08 10.20
CA PHE A 456 -5.98 12.52 10.09
C PHE A 456 -5.21 12.59 11.41
N ALA A 457 -5.82 13.10 12.48
CA ALA A 457 -5.19 13.22 13.78
C ALA A 457 -4.82 11.83 14.34
N ARG A 458 -3.71 11.79 15.07
CA ARG A 458 -3.24 10.61 15.80
C ARG A 458 -4.15 10.32 16.99
N ASN A 459 -4.43 9.04 17.24
CA ASN A 459 -4.94 8.61 18.54
C ASN A 459 -3.75 8.41 19.48
N ASP A 460 -3.59 9.30 20.47
CA ASP A 460 -2.42 9.24 21.36
C ASP A 460 -2.40 8.04 22.31
N ASN A 461 -3.57 7.46 22.60
CA ASN A 461 -3.70 6.30 23.47
C ASN A 461 -3.37 4.99 22.73
N ASP A 462 -3.70 4.93 21.44
CA ASP A 462 -3.39 3.82 20.55
C ASP A 462 -3.02 4.36 19.15
N PRO A 463 -1.73 4.64 18.91
CA PRO A 463 -1.27 5.22 17.65
C PRO A 463 -1.50 4.34 16.43
N THR A 464 -1.63 3.02 16.66
CA THR A 464 -1.85 1.99 15.66
C THR A 464 -3.32 1.62 15.50
N ASP A 465 -4.23 2.34 16.18
CA ASP A 465 -5.68 2.13 16.14
C ASP A 465 -6.17 2.11 14.69
N GLY A 466 -6.46 0.90 14.21
CA GLY A 466 -6.88 0.65 12.84
C GLY A 466 -8.21 1.33 12.50
N SER A 467 -9.00 1.81 13.47
CA SER A 467 -10.22 2.56 13.18
C SER A 467 -9.96 4.03 12.79
N THR A 468 -8.73 4.52 12.99
CA THR A 468 -8.32 5.90 12.68
C THR A 468 -7.50 5.95 11.39
N SER A 469 -7.58 7.07 10.66
CA SER A 469 -6.78 7.29 9.43
C SER A 469 -5.27 7.17 9.69
N TYR A 470 -4.82 7.76 10.80
CA TYR A 470 -3.43 7.71 11.22
C TYR A 470 -2.98 6.28 11.53
N GLY A 471 -3.75 5.56 12.37
CA GLY A 471 -3.41 4.21 12.79
C GLY A 471 -3.49 3.18 11.66
N MET A 472 -4.41 3.33 10.70
CA MET A 472 -4.41 2.51 9.48
C MET A 472 -3.11 2.66 8.69
N LEU A 473 -2.65 3.89 8.43
CA LEU A 473 -1.40 4.11 7.72
C LEU A 473 -0.20 3.59 8.52
N LEU A 474 -0.11 3.90 9.82
CA LEU A 474 1.00 3.45 10.66
C LEU A 474 1.08 1.92 10.75
N SER A 475 -0.06 1.25 10.93
CA SER A 475 -0.14 -0.21 10.94
C SER A 475 0.26 -0.82 9.59
N ARG A 476 -0.14 -0.21 8.47
CA ARG A 476 0.26 -0.63 7.12
C ARG A 476 1.77 -0.47 6.89
N LEU A 477 2.36 0.66 7.29
CA LEU A 477 3.79 0.90 7.22
C LEU A 477 4.58 -0.08 8.11
N THR A 478 4.06 -0.38 9.30
CA THR A 478 4.67 -1.35 10.23
C THR A 478 4.70 -2.75 9.62
N ARG A 479 3.56 -3.23 9.09
CA ARG A 479 3.46 -4.53 8.39
C ARG A 479 4.34 -4.60 7.14
N ALA A 480 4.58 -3.48 6.47
CA ALA A 480 5.49 -3.40 5.32
C ALA A 480 6.99 -3.40 5.73
N GLY A 481 7.32 -3.23 7.02
CA GLY A 481 8.69 -3.05 7.50
C GLY A 481 9.25 -1.64 7.27
N LEU A 482 8.37 -0.62 7.21
CA LEU A 482 8.69 0.76 6.86
C LEU A 482 8.51 1.77 8.00
N ALA A 483 8.08 1.33 9.20
CA ALA A 483 7.89 2.21 10.35
C ALA A 483 9.18 2.49 11.16
N GLY A 484 10.32 1.95 10.72
CA GLY A 484 11.61 2.21 11.36
C GLY A 484 12.11 3.64 11.12
N PRO A 485 12.97 4.18 11.99
CA PRO A 485 13.63 5.45 11.73
C PRO A 485 14.42 5.37 10.42
N ASP A 486 14.39 6.46 9.64
CA ASP A 486 15.05 6.59 8.34
C ASP A 486 14.61 5.59 7.25
N ALA A 487 13.54 4.82 7.48
CA ALA A 487 12.98 3.92 6.47
C ALA A 487 12.19 4.68 5.40
N ILE A 488 11.66 5.87 5.73
CA ILE A 488 10.86 6.72 4.84
C ILE A 488 11.68 7.94 4.44
N ASP A 489 11.81 8.18 3.13
CA ASP A 489 12.59 9.29 2.60
C ASP A 489 11.82 10.61 2.59
N VAL A 490 10.50 10.54 2.43
CA VAL A 490 9.62 11.72 2.38
C VAL A 490 8.16 11.37 2.66
N MET A 491 7.48 12.27 3.37
CA MET A 491 6.01 12.33 3.48
C MET A 491 5.46 13.46 2.60
N LEU A 492 4.53 13.14 1.71
CA LEU A 492 3.83 14.08 0.85
C LEU A 492 2.40 14.27 1.38
N TRP A 493 2.03 15.52 1.67
CA TRP A 493 0.72 15.91 2.16
C TRP A 493 -0.02 16.75 1.13
N TYR A 494 -1.25 16.36 0.78
CA TYR A 494 -2.15 17.16 -0.04
C TYR A 494 -3.57 17.14 0.52
N GLN A 495 -3.92 18.18 1.28
CA GLN A 495 -5.26 18.40 1.81
C GLN A 495 -5.52 19.87 2.13
N GLY A 496 -6.79 20.26 2.14
CA GLY A 496 -7.24 21.56 2.65
C GLY A 496 -8.62 21.97 2.11
N GLU A 497 -9.13 21.33 1.06
CA GLU A 497 -10.41 21.64 0.45
C GLU A 497 -11.58 21.38 1.43
N ALA A 498 -11.50 20.30 2.22
CA ALA A 498 -12.51 19.96 3.21
C ALA A 498 -12.44 20.81 4.49
N ASP A 499 -11.39 21.61 4.69
CA ASP A 499 -11.32 22.56 5.81
C ASP A 499 -12.06 23.87 5.54
N ARG A 500 -12.50 24.09 4.28
CA ARG A 500 -13.40 25.18 3.87
C ARG A 500 -12.86 26.56 4.24
N ASP A 501 -11.63 26.84 3.82
CA ASP A 501 -10.89 28.08 4.08
C ASP A 501 -10.60 28.40 5.56
N ARG A 502 -10.85 27.46 6.50
CA ARG A 502 -10.55 27.65 7.93
C ARG A 502 -9.06 27.52 8.22
N ALA A 503 -8.29 28.54 7.85
CA ALA A 503 -6.83 28.59 7.94
C ALA A 503 -6.27 28.19 9.32
N GLY A 504 -6.82 28.76 10.41
CA GLY A 504 -6.33 28.48 11.77
C GLY A 504 -6.47 27.02 12.18
N VAL A 505 -7.58 26.37 11.79
CA VAL A 505 -7.82 24.94 12.07
C VAL A 505 -6.83 24.08 11.29
N HIS A 506 -6.62 24.39 10.01
CA HIS A 506 -5.70 23.65 9.16
C HIS A 506 -4.25 23.77 9.64
N VAL A 507 -3.79 24.98 9.95
CA VAL A 507 -2.40 25.21 10.43
C VAL A 507 -2.14 24.50 11.75
N ALA A 508 -3.07 24.57 12.72
CA ALA A 508 -2.93 23.89 14.00
C ALA A 508 -2.86 22.37 13.82
N GLY A 509 -3.85 21.78 13.14
CA GLY A 509 -3.92 20.34 12.94
C GLY A 509 -2.76 19.79 12.10
N PHE A 510 -2.31 20.50 11.06
CA PHE A 510 -1.16 20.07 10.26
C PHE A 510 0.16 20.17 11.04
N THR A 511 0.31 21.17 11.92
CA THR A 511 1.49 21.29 12.78
C THR A 511 1.59 20.10 13.75
N GLU A 512 0.47 19.73 14.38
CA GLU A 512 0.38 18.53 15.24
C GLU A 512 0.66 17.25 14.45
N LEU A 513 0.04 17.09 13.28
CA LEU A 513 0.22 15.92 12.43
C LEU A 513 1.68 15.70 11.97
N VAL A 514 2.40 16.79 11.65
CA VAL A 514 3.83 16.69 11.32
C VAL A 514 4.66 16.29 12.54
N ALA A 515 4.32 16.78 13.74
CA ALA A 515 4.99 16.37 14.97
C ALA A 515 4.75 14.88 15.27
N ASP A 516 3.52 14.40 15.05
CA ASP A 516 3.12 13.00 15.21
C ASP A 516 3.87 12.07 14.25
N TRP A 517 3.93 12.39 12.96
CA TRP A 517 4.73 11.60 12.02
C TRP A 517 6.20 11.57 12.40
N ARG A 518 6.77 12.70 12.85
CA ARG A 518 8.17 12.74 13.28
C ARG A 518 8.41 11.94 14.55
N ARG A 519 7.41 11.82 15.42
CA ARG A 519 7.44 11.00 16.62
C ARG A 519 7.48 9.50 16.28
N ASP A 520 6.61 9.05 15.39
CA ASP A 520 6.44 7.61 15.12
C ASP A 520 7.29 7.08 13.95
N LEU A 521 7.64 7.94 12.97
CA LEU A 521 8.29 7.53 11.71
C LEU A 521 9.71 8.12 11.54
N GLY A 522 10.14 9.04 12.40
CA GLY A 522 11.51 9.56 12.44
C GLY A 522 11.59 11.08 12.59
N ALA A 523 12.39 11.53 13.55
CA ALA A 523 12.46 12.94 13.97
C ALA A 523 12.83 13.93 12.85
N THR A 524 13.56 13.45 11.83
CA THR A 524 14.04 14.25 10.70
C THR A 524 13.23 14.05 9.43
N LEU A 525 12.10 13.33 9.48
CA LEU A 525 11.26 13.02 8.32
C LEU A 525 10.98 14.30 7.50
N PRO A 526 11.44 14.37 6.24
CA PRO A 526 11.11 15.46 5.33
C PRO A 526 9.63 15.42 4.99
N VAL A 527 8.97 16.58 5.04
CA VAL A 527 7.55 16.72 4.70
C VAL A 527 7.38 17.73 3.59
N TYR A 528 6.58 17.39 2.58
CA TYR A 528 6.22 18.30 1.48
C TYR A 528 4.71 18.50 1.51
N VAL A 529 4.26 19.75 1.58
CA VAL A 529 2.86 20.13 1.56
C VAL A 529 2.50 20.72 0.21
N HIS A 530 1.33 20.38 -0.29
CA HIS A 530 0.71 21.02 -1.45
C HIS A 530 -0.20 22.15 -0.99
N GLN A 531 -0.04 23.34 -1.56
CA GLN A 531 -1.08 24.36 -1.47
C GLN A 531 -2.24 23.92 -2.36
N VAL A 532 -3.44 23.82 -1.79
CA VAL A 532 -4.64 23.41 -2.54
C VAL A 532 -5.02 24.46 -3.59
N ARG A 533 -5.64 24.03 -4.68
CA ARG A 533 -6.09 24.93 -5.75
C ARG A 533 -7.21 25.85 -5.29
N SER A 534 -8.18 25.31 -4.56
CA SER A 534 -9.36 26.00 -4.01
C SER A 534 -9.69 25.45 -2.63
N SER A 535 -10.31 26.26 -1.76
CA SER A 535 -10.88 25.77 -0.50
C SER A 535 -12.08 26.63 -0.11
N PRO A 536 -13.31 26.07 -0.06
CA PRO A 536 -13.68 24.70 -0.42
C PRO A 536 -13.54 24.42 -1.93
N CYS A 537 -13.80 23.17 -2.33
CA CYS A 537 -13.96 22.84 -3.75
C CYS A 537 -15.00 23.76 -4.42
N LEU A 538 -14.81 24.02 -5.71
CA LEU A 538 -15.60 24.92 -6.53
C LEU A 538 -15.49 26.40 -6.14
N GLU A 539 -14.74 26.78 -5.10
CA GLU A 539 -14.63 28.17 -4.65
C GLU A 539 -13.17 28.62 -4.64
N SER A 540 -12.75 29.32 -5.70
CA SER A 540 -11.39 29.84 -5.82
C SER A 540 -11.22 31.21 -5.16
N ASP A 541 -12.26 31.99 -4.88
CA ASP A 541 -12.10 33.33 -4.30
C ASP A 541 -11.62 33.32 -2.82
N PRO A 542 -12.12 32.44 -1.92
CA PRO A 542 -11.58 32.32 -0.57
C PRO A 542 -10.10 31.90 -0.59
N VAL A 543 -9.24 32.66 0.09
CA VAL A 543 -7.78 32.53 -0.01
C VAL A 543 -7.08 32.40 1.34
N ALA A 544 -7.79 32.50 2.46
CA ALA A 544 -7.17 32.57 3.78
C ALA A 544 -6.35 31.31 4.10
N LEU A 545 -6.89 30.12 3.81
CA LEU A 545 -6.21 28.84 4.02
C LEU A 545 -5.02 28.68 3.06
N ARG A 546 -5.19 29.02 1.79
CA ARG A 546 -4.11 28.89 0.80
C ARG A 546 -2.96 29.85 1.14
N ASP A 547 -3.29 31.09 1.48
CA ASP A 547 -2.34 32.08 1.97
C ASP A 547 -1.64 31.64 3.27
N ALA A 548 -2.31 30.87 4.14
CA ALA A 548 -1.67 30.23 5.29
C ALA A 548 -0.76 29.05 4.89
N GLN A 549 -1.19 28.20 3.95
CA GLN A 549 -0.40 27.06 3.48
C GLN A 549 0.95 27.48 2.88
N ARG A 550 0.99 28.61 2.15
CA ARG A 550 2.27 29.11 1.60
C ARG A 550 3.29 29.55 2.64
N ARG A 551 2.85 29.83 3.87
CA ARG A 551 3.70 30.25 5.00
C ARG A 551 4.08 29.09 5.91
N LEU A 552 3.50 27.89 5.75
CA LEU A 552 3.83 26.74 6.59
C LEU A 552 5.34 26.45 6.67
N PRO A 553 6.16 26.60 5.61
CA PRO A 553 7.60 26.39 5.71
C PRO A 553 8.35 27.39 6.61
N GLU A 554 7.73 28.52 6.96
CA GLU A 554 8.27 29.49 7.91
C GLU A 554 7.97 29.10 9.36
N ILE A 555 6.93 28.27 9.57
CA ILE A 555 6.42 27.85 10.88
C ILE A 555 6.97 26.47 11.26
N ILE A 556 7.04 25.55 10.28
CA ILE A 556 7.41 24.17 10.48
C ILE A 556 8.77 23.91 9.83
N GLY A 557 9.78 23.60 10.65
CA GLY A 557 11.13 23.30 10.18
C GLY A 557 11.17 22.09 9.24
N ASN A 558 12.09 22.12 8.26
CA ASN A 558 12.28 21.07 7.25
C ASN A 558 11.00 20.69 6.48
N LEU A 559 10.13 21.67 6.23
CA LEU A 559 8.97 21.55 5.36
C LEU A 559 9.30 22.10 3.96
N ARG A 560 8.66 21.51 2.95
CA ARG A 560 8.70 21.95 1.56
C ARG A 560 7.29 22.18 1.04
N LEU A 561 7.18 23.08 0.06
CA LEU A 561 5.90 23.52 -0.47
C LEU A 561 5.85 23.23 -1.96
N GLN A 562 4.71 22.75 -2.42
CA GLN A 562 4.38 22.57 -3.83
C GLN A 562 3.13 23.37 -4.18
N SER A 563 3.12 23.99 -5.36
CA SER A 563 1.96 24.71 -5.89
C SER A 563 1.14 23.81 -6.81
N THR A 564 -0.16 24.08 -6.87
CA THR A 564 -1.12 23.39 -7.77
C THR A 564 -1.84 24.36 -8.71
N THR A 565 -1.50 25.66 -8.67
CA THR A 565 -2.18 26.71 -9.44
C THR A 565 -1.80 26.73 -10.93
N GLY A 566 -0.70 26.05 -11.30
CA GLY A 566 -0.23 25.95 -12.70
C GLY A 566 -0.90 24.85 -13.53
N LEU A 567 -1.78 24.06 -12.92
CA LEU A 567 -2.43 22.90 -13.53
C LEU A 567 -3.77 23.31 -14.17
N ASN A 568 -4.06 22.87 -15.39
CA ASN A 568 -5.27 23.29 -16.13
C ASN A 568 -6.32 22.19 -16.28
N GLY A 569 -5.94 20.91 -16.20
CA GLY A 569 -6.89 19.81 -16.19
C GLY A 569 -7.59 19.70 -14.84
N HIS A 570 -8.46 20.66 -14.48
CA HIS A 570 -9.14 20.75 -13.19
C HIS A 570 -10.65 21.00 -13.35
N ASP A 571 -11.48 20.16 -12.75
CA ASP A 571 -12.96 20.23 -12.85
C ASP A 571 -13.60 21.18 -11.83
N GLY A 572 -12.79 21.90 -11.05
CA GLY A 572 -13.22 22.73 -9.93
C GLY A 572 -13.03 22.07 -8.56
N CYS A 573 -12.68 20.79 -8.50
CA CYS A 573 -12.30 20.11 -7.26
C CYS A 573 -11.14 19.12 -7.44
N HIS A 574 -11.16 18.34 -8.53
CA HIS A 574 -10.19 17.30 -8.85
C HIS A 574 -9.51 17.57 -10.18
N PHE A 575 -8.39 16.88 -10.41
CA PHE A 575 -7.65 16.96 -11.65
C PHE A 575 -7.93 15.77 -12.57
N ASP A 576 -7.93 16.02 -13.88
CA ASP A 576 -7.74 14.98 -14.90
C ASP A 576 -6.26 14.55 -14.90
N TYR A 577 -5.95 13.41 -15.50
CA TYR A 577 -4.58 12.96 -15.65
C TYR A 577 -3.80 13.87 -16.62
N VAL A 578 -4.32 14.11 -17.83
CA VAL A 578 -3.73 15.06 -18.79
C VAL A 578 -3.88 16.50 -18.28
N ASP A 579 -2.82 17.29 -18.37
CA ASP A 579 -2.74 18.69 -17.90
C ASP A 579 -3.06 18.91 -16.40
N GLY A 580 -3.20 17.83 -15.63
CA GLY A 580 -3.49 17.81 -14.21
C GLY A 580 -2.52 16.90 -13.46
N TYR A 581 -2.97 15.72 -13.04
CA TYR A 581 -2.18 14.82 -12.18
C TYR A 581 -0.86 14.34 -12.81
N ARG A 582 -0.79 14.15 -14.14
CA ARG A 582 0.49 13.81 -14.80
C ARG A 582 1.53 14.92 -14.59
N THR A 583 1.14 16.16 -14.85
CA THR A 583 1.98 17.34 -14.67
C THR A 583 2.36 17.53 -13.20
N LEU A 584 1.42 17.30 -12.27
CA LEU A 584 1.69 17.33 -10.83
C LEU A 584 2.73 16.27 -10.42
N GLY A 585 2.64 15.06 -10.97
CA GLY A 585 3.62 14.00 -10.74
C GLY A 585 5.01 14.36 -11.27
N GLU A 586 5.09 14.99 -12.44
CA GLU A 586 6.32 15.51 -13.04
C GLU A 586 6.95 16.63 -12.19
N GLN A 587 6.15 17.57 -11.71
CA GLN A 587 6.59 18.67 -10.84
C GLN A 587 7.07 18.18 -9.48
N ASN A 588 6.37 17.21 -8.87
CA ASN A 588 6.81 16.58 -7.63
C ASN A 588 8.12 15.79 -7.82
N ALA A 589 8.25 15.02 -8.90
CA ALA A 589 9.49 14.32 -9.20
C ALA A 589 10.66 15.29 -9.37
N ALA A 590 10.48 16.40 -10.10
CA ALA A 590 11.49 17.43 -10.27
C ALA A 590 11.94 18.02 -8.93
N LEU A 591 10.98 18.37 -8.08
CA LEU A 591 11.22 18.94 -6.75
C LEU A 591 11.98 17.96 -5.84
N LEU A 592 11.53 16.69 -5.76
CA LEU A 592 12.19 15.69 -4.91
C LEU A 592 13.59 15.33 -5.41
N LEU A 593 13.78 15.19 -6.73
CA LEU A 593 15.09 14.90 -7.33
C LEU A 593 16.10 16.03 -7.07
N ASP A 594 15.63 17.28 -7.09
CA ASP A 594 16.47 18.43 -6.80
C ASP A 594 16.81 18.50 -5.30
N ASP A 595 15.79 18.50 -4.44
CA ASP A 595 15.96 18.73 -3.00
C ASP A 595 16.67 17.60 -2.26
N LEU A 596 16.36 16.34 -2.61
CA LEU A 596 16.83 15.16 -1.86
C LEU A 596 18.09 14.53 -2.46
N TYR A 597 18.32 14.69 -3.77
CA TYR A 597 19.39 14.00 -4.49
C TYR A 597 20.44 14.94 -5.12
N ARG A 598 20.30 16.26 -4.94
CA ARG A 598 21.33 17.26 -5.30
C ARG A 598 21.63 18.20 -4.12
N PRO A 599 22.11 17.66 -2.98
CA PRO A 599 22.41 18.50 -1.83
C PRO A 599 23.44 19.58 -2.19
N GLY A 600 23.12 20.83 -1.87
CA GLY A 600 23.97 22.00 -2.14
C GLY A 600 23.63 22.78 -3.41
N ALA A 601 22.76 22.27 -4.29
CA ALA A 601 22.22 23.04 -5.40
C ALA A 601 21.17 24.08 -4.92
N PRO A 602 20.95 25.18 -5.69
CA PRO A 602 19.80 26.05 -5.46
C PRO A 602 18.52 25.23 -5.55
N ARG A 603 17.76 25.20 -4.44
CA ARG A 603 16.57 24.38 -4.32
C ARG A 603 15.43 24.94 -5.16
N LEU A 604 14.77 24.07 -5.92
CA LEU A 604 13.53 24.40 -6.60
C LEU A 604 12.46 24.77 -5.56
N ALA A 605 11.72 25.85 -5.81
CA ALA A 605 10.62 26.28 -4.97
C ALA A 605 9.54 26.94 -5.84
N PRO A 606 8.26 26.74 -5.53
CA PRO A 606 7.19 27.44 -6.23
C PRO A 606 7.35 28.97 -6.10
N PRO A 607 6.91 29.75 -7.09
CA PRO A 607 6.90 31.20 -6.98
C PRO A 607 6.06 31.63 -5.76
N ASN A 608 6.74 32.12 -4.72
CA ASN A 608 6.11 32.48 -3.45
C ASN A 608 6.18 34.00 -3.22
N PRO A 609 5.04 34.69 -3.11
CA PRO A 609 4.95 36.10 -2.72
C PRO A 609 5.50 36.35 -1.32
N ARG A 610 6.38 37.34 -1.19
CA ARG A 610 6.99 37.77 0.08
C ARG A 610 6.31 38.99 0.66
N GLN A 611 6.16 40.04 -0.15
CA GLN A 611 5.59 41.33 0.27
C GLN A 611 4.99 42.06 -0.93
N ALA A 612 4.07 43.00 -0.68
CA ALA A 612 3.52 43.88 -1.69
C ALA A 612 3.71 45.35 -1.29
N HIS A 613 4.07 46.21 -2.24
CA HIS A 613 4.29 47.63 -1.97
C HIS A 613 3.95 48.51 -3.17
N ARG A 614 3.66 49.79 -2.90
CA ARG A 614 3.37 50.81 -3.92
C ARG A 614 4.59 51.19 -4.74
N VAL A 615 4.35 51.74 -5.93
CA VAL A 615 5.40 52.36 -6.73
C VAL A 615 5.32 53.89 -6.58
N ASP A 616 6.35 54.51 -6.02
CA ASP A 616 6.38 55.95 -5.73
C ASP A 616 6.09 56.81 -6.97
N ASP A 617 6.73 56.48 -8.10
CA ASP A 617 6.59 57.24 -9.36
C ASP A 617 5.45 56.75 -10.27
N ALA A 618 4.61 55.82 -9.82
CA ALA A 618 3.49 55.28 -10.59
C ALA A 618 2.30 54.99 -9.65
N PRO A 619 1.44 55.98 -9.37
CA PRO A 619 0.44 55.89 -8.30
C PRO A 619 -0.61 54.80 -8.52
N ASN A 620 -0.82 54.35 -9.76
CA ASN A 620 -1.72 53.24 -10.12
C ASN A 620 -1.02 51.87 -10.20
N GLN A 621 0.24 51.76 -9.76
CA GLN A 621 0.99 50.51 -9.76
C GLN A 621 1.38 50.08 -8.35
N LEU A 622 1.33 48.76 -8.15
CA LEU A 622 1.95 48.09 -7.01
C LEU A 622 2.84 46.95 -7.50
N VAL A 623 3.76 46.52 -6.65
CA VAL A 623 4.68 45.42 -6.91
C VAL A 623 4.48 44.33 -5.88
N VAL A 624 4.33 43.10 -6.34
CA VAL A 624 4.41 41.89 -5.51
C VAL A 624 5.80 41.30 -5.68
N GLU A 625 6.62 41.39 -4.64
CA GLU A 625 7.95 40.78 -4.61
C GLU A 625 7.85 39.31 -4.21
N LEU A 626 8.67 38.46 -4.84
CA LEU A 626 8.77 37.05 -4.51
C LEU A 626 9.95 36.78 -3.58
N HIS A 627 9.93 35.66 -2.86
CA HIS A 627 11.09 35.18 -2.10
C HIS A 627 12.32 34.93 -3.00
N SER A 628 12.09 34.54 -4.26
CA SER A 628 13.12 34.31 -5.27
C SER A 628 12.94 35.23 -6.49
N PRO A 629 13.23 36.54 -6.39
CA PRO A 629 12.88 37.54 -7.41
C PRO A 629 13.71 37.45 -8.71
N SER A 630 14.69 36.56 -8.78
CA SER A 630 15.54 36.32 -9.95
C SER A 630 14.98 35.28 -10.91
N SER A 631 14.04 34.43 -10.48
CA SER A 631 13.47 33.38 -11.32
C SER A 631 12.49 33.97 -12.34
N PRO A 632 12.64 33.72 -13.65
CA PRO A 632 11.72 34.25 -14.64
C PRO A 632 10.33 33.63 -14.47
N LEU A 633 9.30 34.46 -14.50
CA LEU A 633 7.91 34.02 -14.58
C LEU A 633 7.30 34.38 -15.92
N THR A 634 6.49 33.46 -16.43
CA THR A 634 5.56 33.71 -17.53
C THR A 634 4.21 34.09 -16.91
N VAL A 635 3.71 35.27 -17.26
CA VAL A 635 2.35 35.71 -16.97
C VAL A 635 1.57 35.57 -18.26
N GLU A 636 0.70 34.57 -18.34
CA GLU A 636 -0.12 34.33 -19.54
C GLU A 636 -1.21 35.42 -19.68
N ASP A 637 -1.58 35.72 -20.93
CA ASP A 637 -2.59 36.73 -21.24
C ASP A 637 -3.91 36.42 -20.54
N GLY A 638 -4.43 37.39 -19.78
CA GLY A 638 -5.65 37.25 -18.98
C GLY A 638 -5.44 36.85 -17.52
N ALA A 639 -4.21 36.51 -17.10
CA ALA A 639 -3.93 36.13 -15.70
C ALA A 639 -4.21 37.27 -14.69
N ASN A 640 -4.30 38.52 -15.15
CA ASN A 640 -4.71 39.65 -14.32
C ASN A 640 -6.14 39.49 -13.76
N ALA A 641 -7.00 38.71 -14.42
CA ALA A 641 -8.35 38.42 -13.95
C ALA A 641 -8.40 37.61 -12.65
N ASP A 642 -7.29 37.01 -12.23
CA ASP A 642 -7.18 36.25 -10.98
C ASP A 642 -6.60 37.06 -9.82
N PHE A 643 -6.30 38.34 -10.05
CA PHE A 643 -5.87 39.26 -9.01
C PHE A 643 -7.06 40.03 -8.46
N ARG A 644 -7.01 40.34 -7.15
CA ARG A 644 -8.02 41.15 -6.46
C ARG A 644 -7.31 42.26 -5.72
N VAL A 645 -7.76 43.50 -5.94
CA VAL A 645 -7.40 44.68 -5.15
C VAL A 645 -8.70 45.38 -4.78
N PRO A 646 -9.23 45.19 -3.55
CA PRO A 646 -10.51 45.77 -3.18
C PRO A 646 -10.56 47.28 -3.44
N GLY A 647 -11.56 47.73 -4.20
CA GLY A 647 -11.74 49.13 -4.58
C GLY A 647 -11.06 49.56 -5.89
N ALA A 648 -10.35 48.66 -6.59
CA ALA A 648 -9.74 48.91 -7.90
C ALA A 648 -9.88 47.70 -8.85
N VAL A 649 -9.78 47.95 -10.15
CA VAL A 649 -9.74 46.91 -11.18
C VAL A 649 -8.28 46.66 -11.57
N VAL A 650 -7.88 45.39 -11.66
CA VAL A 650 -6.54 45.00 -12.12
C VAL A 650 -6.52 44.92 -13.65
N GLU A 651 -5.95 45.94 -14.29
CA GLU A 651 -5.90 46.05 -15.75
C GLU A 651 -4.83 45.13 -16.37
N SER A 652 -3.68 44.99 -15.71
CA SER A 652 -2.62 44.11 -16.18
C SER A 652 -1.69 43.67 -15.06
N VAL A 653 -1.08 42.49 -15.26
CA VAL A 653 0.01 41.97 -14.43
C VAL A 653 1.13 41.57 -15.36
N ARG A 654 2.37 41.94 -15.03
CA ARG A 654 3.55 41.54 -15.79
C ARG A 654 4.72 41.20 -14.87
N TRP A 655 5.52 40.22 -15.27
CA TRP A 655 6.78 39.93 -14.60
C TRP A 655 7.85 40.96 -15.00
N GLN A 656 8.52 41.55 -14.01
CA GLN A 656 9.69 42.40 -14.21
C GLN A 656 10.88 41.82 -13.42
N ARG A 657 11.87 41.29 -14.13
CA ARG A 657 13.07 40.67 -13.54
C ARG A 657 13.75 41.61 -12.55
N GLY A 658 14.07 41.09 -11.36
CA GLY A 658 14.72 41.84 -10.29
C GLY A 658 13.79 42.79 -9.53
N ARG A 659 12.52 42.89 -9.93
CA ARG A 659 11.50 43.72 -9.27
C ARG A 659 10.33 42.89 -8.72
N GLY A 660 9.79 41.96 -9.49
CA GLY A 660 8.62 41.15 -9.10
C GLY A 660 7.47 41.27 -10.10
N LEU A 661 6.26 40.92 -9.66
CA LEU A 661 5.04 41.10 -10.45
C LEU A 661 4.57 42.55 -10.30
N VAL A 662 4.56 43.28 -11.41
CA VAL A 662 4.03 44.66 -11.47
C VAL A 662 2.54 44.57 -11.82
N VAL A 663 1.71 45.02 -10.90
CA VAL A 663 0.25 45.03 -11.00
C VAL A 663 -0.19 46.46 -11.31
N THR A 664 -0.88 46.66 -12.43
CA THR A 664 -1.39 47.97 -12.87
C THR A 664 -2.90 48.03 -12.68
N LEU A 665 -3.36 49.11 -12.07
CA LEU A 665 -4.76 49.35 -11.71
C LEU A 665 -5.37 50.47 -12.57
N ASP A 666 -6.70 50.45 -12.66
CA ASP A 666 -7.52 51.49 -13.33
C ASP A 666 -7.47 52.86 -12.61
N ARG A 667 -6.91 52.90 -11.40
CA ARG A 667 -6.87 54.08 -10.53
C ARG A 667 -5.68 54.01 -9.56
N PRO A 668 -5.37 55.10 -8.83
CA PRO A 668 -4.36 55.05 -7.78
C PRO A 668 -4.64 53.94 -6.75
N VAL A 669 -3.57 53.28 -6.28
CA VAL A 669 -3.68 52.19 -5.31
C VAL A 669 -4.41 52.70 -4.03
N PRO A 670 -5.52 52.07 -3.59
CA PRO A 670 -6.27 52.50 -2.39
C PRO A 670 -5.41 52.52 -1.12
N ALA A 671 -5.61 53.45 -0.17
CA ALA A 671 -4.71 53.68 0.98
C ALA A 671 -4.43 52.43 1.86
N ASP A 672 -5.45 51.64 2.16
CA ASP A 672 -5.35 50.40 2.95
C ASP A 672 -5.53 49.16 2.06
N ALA A 673 -4.97 49.21 0.83
CA ALA A 673 -5.13 48.15 -0.15
C ALA A 673 -4.51 46.83 0.33
N THR A 674 -5.21 45.75 0.01
CA THR A 674 -4.64 44.40 -0.08
C THR A 674 -4.54 44.02 -1.54
N VAL A 675 -3.60 43.12 -1.85
CA VAL A 675 -3.54 42.43 -3.14
C VAL A 675 -3.60 40.94 -2.89
N ALA A 676 -4.49 40.25 -3.60
CA ALA A 676 -4.60 38.81 -3.59
C ALA A 676 -4.45 38.25 -5.00
N TYR A 677 -3.88 37.05 -5.10
CA TYR A 677 -3.97 36.18 -6.26
C TYR A 677 -4.74 34.93 -5.85
N VAL A 678 -5.89 34.72 -6.48
CA VAL A 678 -6.83 33.67 -6.09
C VAL A 678 -6.81 32.47 -7.05
N ALA A 679 -6.00 32.56 -8.13
CA ALA A 679 -6.03 31.64 -9.27
C ALA A 679 -7.46 31.50 -9.86
N HIS A 680 -7.68 30.49 -10.70
CA HIS A 680 -8.97 30.22 -11.31
C HIS A 680 -9.49 28.81 -10.99
N ARG A 681 -10.82 28.66 -11.13
CA ARG A 681 -11.56 27.44 -10.79
C ARG A 681 -11.27 26.27 -11.73
N HIS A 682 -11.15 26.52 -13.03
CA HIS A 682 -11.01 25.51 -14.08
C HIS A 682 -9.67 25.67 -14.81
N ALA A 683 -9.60 25.34 -16.09
CA ALA A 683 -8.51 25.79 -16.95
C ALA A 683 -8.58 27.31 -17.14
N GLY A 684 -7.42 27.96 -17.24
CA GLY A 684 -7.33 29.39 -17.51
C GLY A 684 -5.89 29.88 -17.63
N PRO A 685 -5.69 31.18 -17.84
CA PRO A 685 -4.37 31.80 -17.89
C PRO A 685 -3.62 31.64 -16.56
N ARG A 686 -2.31 31.43 -16.60
CA ARG A 686 -1.50 31.12 -15.42
C ARG A 686 -0.38 32.12 -15.21
N VAL A 687 0.09 32.19 -13.98
CA VAL A 687 1.40 32.75 -13.64
C VAL A 687 2.30 31.60 -13.24
N ILE A 688 3.28 31.25 -14.07
CA ILE A 688 4.09 30.03 -13.92
C ILE A 688 5.58 30.29 -14.10
N ASP A 689 6.41 29.44 -13.52
CA ASP A 689 7.84 29.39 -13.82
C ASP A 689 8.14 28.56 -15.08
N ALA A 690 9.43 28.36 -15.36
CA ALA A 690 9.91 27.58 -16.50
C ALA A 690 9.58 26.08 -16.44
N LEU A 691 9.19 25.55 -15.27
CA LEU A 691 8.74 24.17 -15.09
C LEU A 691 7.20 24.06 -15.06
N GLY A 692 6.49 25.17 -15.30
CA GLY A 692 5.04 25.23 -15.22
C GLY A 692 4.50 25.23 -13.78
N ILE A 693 5.35 25.39 -12.76
CA ILE A 693 4.92 25.48 -11.36
C ILE A 693 4.29 26.86 -11.16
N GLY A 694 3.04 26.88 -10.71
CA GLY A 694 2.25 28.10 -10.60
C GLY A 694 2.58 28.96 -9.39
N LEU A 695 2.37 30.27 -9.51
CA LEU A 695 2.38 31.23 -8.41
C LEU A 695 1.43 30.77 -7.31
N LEU A 696 1.92 30.73 -6.07
CA LEU A 696 1.09 30.38 -4.93
C LEU A 696 -0.01 31.42 -4.73
N ALA A 697 -1.22 30.96 -4.44
CA ALA A 697 -2.32 31.83 -4.02
C ALA A 697 -1.97 32.52 -2.70
N PHE A 698 -2.33 33.80 -2.60
CA PHE A 698 -1.93 34.65 -1.48
C PHE A 698 -2.89 35.82 -1.27
N GLN A 699 -2.77 36.44 -0.10
CA GLN A 699 -3.28 37.78 0.18
C GLN A 699 -2.25 38.53 1.02
N LEU A 700 -1.87 39.73 0.59
CA LEU A 700 -0.88 40.57 1.24
C LEU A 700 -1.40 42.00 1.43
N PRO A 701 -1.10 42.67 2.56
CA PRO A 701 -1.25 44.12 2.65
C PRO A 701 -0.29 44.81 1.68
N VAL A 702 -0.69 46.00 1.18
CA VAL A 702 0.13 46.81 0.27
C VAL A 702 0.74 47.97 1.04
N ASP A 703 2.03 47.83 1.36
CA ASP A 703 2.74 48.82 2.15
C ASP A 703 3.29 49.98 1.30
N GLN A 704 3.71 51.05 1.99
CA GLN A 704 4.63 52.03 1.40
C GLN A 704 6.02 51.40 1.31
N LYS A 705 6.71 51.59 0.18
CA LYS A 705 8.08 51.06 0.03
C LYS A 705 8.99 51.77 1.02
N HIS A 706 9.31 51.13 2.14
CA HIS A 706 10.32 51.66 3.04
C HIS A 706 11.65 51.55 2.30
N GLY A 707 12.21 52.69 1.90
CA GLY A 707 13.55 52.76 1.35
C GLY A 707 14.49 52.04 2.32
N ARG A 708 15.29 51.11 1.81
CA ARG A 708 16.44 50.60 2.57
C ARG A 708 17.25 51.83 3.00
N THR A 709 17.21 52.17 4.28
CA THR A 709 18.27 52.99 4.86
C THR A 709 19.56 52.21 4.66
N ALA A 710 20.52 52.89 4.04
CA ALA A 710 21.80 52.35 3.57
C ALA A 710 22.61 51.63 4.64
#